data_AF-A0AAW2YD40-F1
#
_entry.id   AF-A0AAW2YD40-F1
#
_cell.length_a   1.000
_cell.length_b   1.000
_cell.length_c   1.000
_cell.angle_alpha   90.00
_cell.angle_beta   90.00
_cell.angle_gamma   90.00
#
_symmetry.space_group_name_H-M   'P 1'
#
loop_
_entity.id
_entity.type
_entity.pdbx_description
1 polymer ?
#
loop_
_entity_poly.entity_id
_entity_poly.type
_entity_poly.pdbx_seq_one_letter_code
_entity_poly.pdbx_strand_id
1 'polypeptide(L)'
;MKPFALYSQITLPFHPSPLQPHQKTIITITKRTHVLKPALPYLTRFNHRQNPISKVVRSSMGKDKVLEGKNAALLVNTCITRNLPPALSLEQGLDRIKEAVEELKANPPSCSSGMYKFQLAVPPSAKALNWFCSQPEASKVFPLFFLSNEKENPTYKSLSLGRTRGVFGIGSAVSFKGSSPDASGKHNAMQRYLPAESTSSKAYGFLDIEFDTKMSNIKHQSGSFYFLIPMILRVWNASALYLQHFIIKLSFQQIELDEFDDISFLVATLAWDDSSMCTFSEAVQTFEVSLDQARHSCVNFSPSIHSSLPKFNNAEDHRQMVRINALLLEGKHFDTSTLEQSSPSSVCGQFSARLSPTLSIGNNMKDKTNQASYFTQDCPNINALWASLIVEECVRLGLTYFCVAPGSRSSPLTIAAASHPLTTCIACIDERSLAFHALGYAKGSQKPAVIITSSGTAVSNLFPAVVEASQNFVPMLLLTADRPPELVDVGANQAINQVNHYGNFVRHFFSLPPPTDDISARYVLTTVDSAVFKATSSPHGPIHINCPFREPLANSPRNWNHDCLSGLDHWLSNSEPFTRYIPLQHSLACNNMYGDMAEALKLIQGADHGILVFGSIQNEDDVWAALLLAKHLLWPVIVDAQSGLRLRKYLSSFLDSKDILFVDQMDQLLLSDSVRAWMKADVIIQIGSRITGRRISQMIERCSPCPYIMVDTHPGRHDPSQIMTHRIQSTISQFSDCLIKCCTPRVSKKWREFIRGLDMMAAWETSFLISSEQSLTEPYVARKLFEAIRCGSALFFGNSMPVRDADMYGNNWVQCTHSASLMLNSGLPCHSVQVTGNRGASGIDGLISTAIGFAVGCNKRVLLVMGDVSFLHDTNGLALLSQRTRRKPMVILVLNNHGGAIFSQLPVANTLDRSILDQFFYTSHNVSIRNLCLAHGLKHIQVQTKMELQDALFTSQNEDVDCVVEVESGIDTNVEFHSNLRNFTRQASDHALNILSKLSAANSTSDTDMLYKISKMEYSLYRVQLNAPPTSASRSSNNTTSNREGFV
;
A
#
# COMPACT_ATOMS: atom_id res chain seq x y z
N MET A 1 -23.68 57.87 -0.13
CA MET A 1 -24.64 58.33 0.89
C MET A 1 -25.72 57.27 1.07
N LYS A 2 -26.25 57.12 2.29
CA LYS A 2 -27.57 56.51 2.64
C LYS A 2 -28.46 57.68 3.17
N PRO A 3 -29.79 57.58 3.45
CA PRO A 3 -30.61 56.37 3.73
C PRO A 3 -32.10 56.39 3.22
N PHE A 4 -32.90 55.38 3.66
CA PHE A 4 -34.40 55.23 3.64
C PHE A 4 -35.15 55.05 2.29
N ALA A 5 -36.32 54.38 2.17
CA ALA A 5 -36.98 53.27 2.92
C ALA A 5 -38.31 52.81 2.24
N LEU A 6 -38.97 51.79 2.82
CA LEU A 6 -40.33 51.22 2.58
C LEU A 6 -40.50 50.19 1.43
N TYR A 7 -41.52 49.30 1.42
CA TYR A 7 -42.06 48.31 2.40
C TYR A 7 -43.27 47.57 1.75
N SER A 8 -43.33 46.23 1.83
CA SER A 8 -44.52 45.31 1.78
C SER A 8 -44.09 43.96 1.16
N GLN A 9 -44.00 42.83 1.88
CA GLN A 9 -45.02 42.00 2.58
C GLN A 9 -46.01 41.25 1.67
N ILE A 10 -45.83 39.92 1.56
CA ILE A 10 -46.86 38.91 1.90
C ILE A 10 -46.21 37.76 2.70
N THR A 11 -46.94 37.26 3.69
CA THR A 11 -46.61 36.28 4.74
C THR A 11 -47.70 35.19 4.80
N LEU A 12 -47.62 34.00 5.42
CA LEU A 12 -46.70 33.23 6.31
C LEU A 12 -47.08 31.72 6.04
N PRO A 13 -46.82 30.65 6.86
CA PRO A 13 -46.08 30.54 8.12
C PRO A 13 -45.04 29.40 8.23
N PHE A 14 -43.90 29.71 8.86
CA PHE A 14 -43.38 28.89 9.96
C PHE A 14 -42.77 29.85 11.00
N HIS A 15 -43.21 29.75 12.25
CA HIS A 15 -42.77 30.63 13.33
C HIS A 15 -41.63 29.98 14.14
N PRO A 16 -40.38 30.47 14.05
CA PRO A 16 -39.45 30.35 15.17
C PRO A 16 -39.86 31.38 16.23
N SER A 17 -40.28 30.91 17.40
CA SER A 17 -40.45 31.78 18.57
C SER A 17 -39.09 32.35 18.98
N PRO A 18 -38.95 33.66 19.26
CA PRO A 18 -37.70 34.24 19.69
C PRO A 18 -37.36 33.75 21.11
N LEU A 19 -36.42 32.81 21.20
CA LEU A 19 -35.84 32.40 22.47
C LEU A 19 -35.09 33.58 23.09
N GLN A 20 -35.52 34.03 24.28
CA GLN A 20 -34.78 35.01 25.04
C GLN A 20 -33.40 34.46 25.42
N PRO A 21 -32.34 35.28 25.41
CA PRO A 21 -31.00 34.86 25.78
C PRO A 21 -30.90 34.70 27.31
N HIS A 22 -31.38 33.57 27.83
CA HIS A 22 -31.22 33.25 29.25
C HIS A 22 -29.78 32.81 29.54
N GLN A 23 -29.13 33.59 30.41
CA GLN A 23 -27.84 33.35 31.05
C GLN A 23 -26.58 33.30 30.14
N LYS A 24 -26.09 34.49 29.78
CA LYS A 24 -24.64 34.70 29.60
C LYS A 24 -23.94 34.57 30.96
N THR A 25 -23.39 33.41 31.28
CA THR A 25 -22.64 33.19 32.52
C THR A 25 -21.19 33.63 32.36
N ILE A 26 -20.83 34.76 33.00
CA ILE A 26 -19.47 35.30 32.96
C ILE A 26 -18.61 34.60 34.02
N ILE A 27 -17.63 33.79 33.58
CA ILE A 27 -16.62 33.19 34.48
C ILE A 27 -15.43 34.13 34.62
N THR A 28 -15.32 34.82 35.75
CA THR A 28 -14.22 35.77 36.05
C THR A 28 -13.07 35.05 36.77
N ILE A 29 -11.98 34.74 36.06
CA ILE A 29 -10.80 34.08 36.66
C ILE A 29 -9.85 35.13 37.27
N THR A 30 -9.88 35.24 38.60
CA THR A 30 -9.08 36.20 39.37
C THR A 30 -7.58 35.89 39.36
N LYS A 31 -6.77 36.95 39.59
CA LYS A 31 -5.31 36.93 39.55
C LYS A 31 -4.76 36.49 40.91
N ARG A 32 -4.31 35.24 41.06
CA ARG A 32 -3.54 34.81 42.25
C ARG A 32 -2.06 35.13 42.06
N THR A 33 -1.58 36.18 42.72
CA THR A 33 -0.14 36.46 42.88
C THR A 33 0.43 35.60 44.00
N HIS A 34 0.99 34.44 43.67
CA HIS A 34 1.88 33.74 44.60
C HIS A 34 3.32 34.19 44.39
N VAL A 35 3.84 34.92 45.38
CA VAL A 35 5.28 35.12 45.56
C VAL A 35 5.84 33.80 46.09
N LEU A 36 6.69 33.15 45.31
CA LEU A 36 7.66 32.17 45.83
C LEU A 36 9.06 32.71 45.52
N LYS A 37 9.85 32.89 46.58
CA LYS A 37 11.24 33.38 46.52
C LYS A 37 12.18 32.27 46.01
N PRO A 38 13.38 32.64 45.51
CA PRO A 38 14.17 31.77 44.65
C PRO A 38 15.05 30.77 45.42
N ALA A 39 15.37 29.66 44.77
CA ALA A 39 16.60 28.90 45.01
C ALA A 39 17.59 29.22 43.88
N LEU A 40 18.82 29.59 44.23
CA LEU A 40 19.86 30.03 43.29
C LEU A 40 20.53 28.86 42.54
N PRO A 41 21.30 29.13 41.45
CA PRO A 41 21.74 28.13 40.50
C PRO A 41 23.09 27.50 40.86
N TYR A 42 23.38 26.36 40.22
CA TYR A 42 24.76 25.99 39.90
C TYR A 42 24.96 25.92 38.38
N LEU A 43 25.78 26.84 37.88
CA LEU A 43 26.32 26.83 36.53
C LEU A 43 27.44 25.78 36.45
N THR A 44 27.29 24.79 35.58
CA THR A 44 28.45 24.12 34.97
C THR A 44 28.27 24.11 33.45
N ARG A 45 29.27 24.69 32.76
CA ARG A 45 29.36 24.70 31.30
C ARG A 45 29.39 23.26 30.78
N PHE A 46 28.60 22.95 29.76
CA PHE A 46 28.93 21.85 28.83
C PHE A 46 28.83 22.35 27.40
N ASN A 47 29.92 22.12 26.66
CA ASN A 47 30.08 22.55 25.27
C ASN A 47 29.16 21.76 24.33
N HIS A 48 28.88 22.36 23.16
CA HIS A 48 28.25 21.68 22.03
C HIS A 48 28.93 20.34 21.68
N ARG A 49 28.20 19.24 21.87
CA ARG A 49 28.18 18.10 20.95
C ARG A 49 26.74 17.61 20.81
N GLN A 50 26.29 17.44 19.58
CA GLN A 50 25.02 16.79 19.27
C GLN A 50 25.16 15.30 19.59
N ASN A 51 24.28 14.76 20.44
CA ASN A 51 24.09 13.32 20.61
C ASN A 51 22.69 12.93 20.12
N PRO A 52 22.53 11.81 19.40
CA PRO A 52 21.21 11.29 19.06
C PRO A 52 20.48 10.82 20.32
N ILE A 53 19.15 10.96 20.34
CA ILE A 53 18.31 10.64 21.50
C ILE A 53 18.26 9.12 21.70
N SER A 54 19.14 8.58 22.55
CA SER A 54 19.14 7.18 22.98
C SER A 54 18.49 7.03 24.36
N LYS A 55 17.34 6.36 24.42
CA LYS A 55 16.65 6.07 25.68
C LYS A 55 17.09 4.69 26.20
N VAL A 56 18.18 4.66 26.97
CA VAL A 56 18.71 3.41 27.55
C VAL A 56 17.84 2.98 28.73
N VAL A 57 17.06 1.91 28.55
CA VAL A 57 16.38 1.23 29.65
C VAL A 57 17.42 0.37 30.39
N ARG A 58 17.75 0.73 31.63
CA ARG A 58 18.66 -0.04 32.50
C ARG A 58 17.85 -0.77 33.56
N SER A 59 17.75 -2.10 33.45
CA SER A 59 17.27 -2.95 34.55
C SER A 59 18.43 -3.35 35.47
N SER A 60 18.73 -2.55 36.50
CA SER A 60 19.67 -2.96 37.55
C SER A 60 18.95 -3.80 38.61
N MET A 61 19.13 -5.12 38.57
CA MET A 61 18.80 -5.98 39.72
C MET A 61 19.72 -5.61 40.89
N GLY A 62 19.13 -5.36 42.05
CA GLY A 62 19.88 -5.07 43.28
C GLY A 62 20.72 -6.27 43.70
N LYS A 63 21.91 -6.00 44.27
CA LYS A 63 22.67 -7.02 45.00
C LYS A 63 21.84 -7.53 46.18
N ASP A 64 22.15 -8.75 46.62
CA ASP A 64 21.62 -9.44 47.79
C ASP A 64 20.21 -10.07 47.63
N LYS A 65 20.18 -11.14 46.82
CA LYS A 65 19.37 -12.35 47.11
C LYS A 65 20.00 -13.58 46.44
N VAL A 66 20.59 -14.45 47.25
CA VAL A 66 21.06 -15.77 46.80
C VAL A 66 19.85 -16.67 46.54
N LEU A 67 19.70 -17.14 45.31
CA LEU A 67 18.70 -18.13 44.91
C LEU A 67 19.40 -19.47 44.69
N GLU A 68 19.07 -20.46 45.52
CA GLU A 68 19.68 -21.79 45.43
C GLU A 68 19.22 -22.59 44.20
N GLY A 69 20.20 -23.29 43.62
CA GLY A 69 20.13 -24.32 42.56
C GLY A 69 18.77 -24.70 41.95
N LYS A 70 18.49 -24.15 40.76
CA LYS A 70 18.14 -24.91 39.52
C LYS A 70 17.79 -24.07 38.29
N ASN A 71 17.52 -22.77 38.46
CA ASN A 71 17.22 -21.85 37.35
C ASN A 71 18.36 -20.85 37.10
N ALA A 72 19.55 -21.37 36.75
CA ALA A 72 20.63 -20.53 36.26
C ALA A 72 20.31 -20.07 34.84
N ALA A 73 19.56 -18.97 34.70
CA ALA A 73 19.49 -18.23 33.46
C ALA A 73 20.89 -17.73 33.08
N LEU A 74 21.15 -17.51 31.78
CA LEU A 74 22.35 -16.82 31.34
C LEU A 74 22.20 -15.35 31.78
N LEU A 75 22.83 -15.01 32.91
CA LEU A 75 22.85 -13.67 33.49
C LEU A 75 23.69 -12.75 32.60
N VAL A 76 23.09 -12.32 31.50
CA VAL A 76 23.55 -11.16 30.73
C VAL A 76 23.38 -9.92 31.59
N ASN A 77 24.50 -9.28 31.91
CA ASN A 77 24.51 -8.12 32.82
C ASN A 77 23.77 -6.90 32.25
N THR A 78 23.57 -6.84 30.93
CA THR A 78 22.83 -5.78 30.24
C THR A 78 22.04 -6.32 29.04
N CYS A 79 20.82 -5.78 28.85
CA CYS A 79 20.00 -5.99 27.66
C CYS A 79 19.49 -4.61 27.21
N ILE A 80 19.87 -4.16 26.02
CA ILE A 80 19.56 -2.82 25.52
C ILE A 80 18.96 -2.92 24.12
N THR A 81 17.74 -2.36 23.95
CA THR A 81 17.14 -2.18 22.62
C THR A 81 17.34 -0.75 22.14
N ARG A 82 17.97 -0.58 20.98
CA ARG A 82 18.24 0.71 20.32
C ARG A 82 17.35 0.85 19.09
N ASN A 83 16.36 1.73 19.17
CA ASN A 83 15.61 2.18 18.01
C ASN A 83 16.51 3.08 17.14
N LEU A 84 16.70 2.73 15.87
CA LEU A 84 17.38 3.57 14.88
C LEU A 84 16.32 4.25 13.97
N PRO A 85 16.64 5.40 13.34
CA PRO A 85 15.68 6.09 12.47
C PRO A 85 15.30 5.23 11.23
N PRO A 86 14.05 5.32 10.72
CA PRO A 86 13.60 4.53 9.56
C PRO A 86 14.36 4.82 8.27
N ALA A 87 14.64 3.78 7.49
CA ALA A 87 15.42 3.86 6.25
C ALA A 87 14.52 3.94 4.99
N LEU A 88 15.06 4.46 3.88
CA LEU A 88 14.37 4.53 2.57
C LEU A 88 14.51 3.23 1.75
N SER A 89 15.39 2.31 2.17
CA SER A 89 15.55 0.99 1.57
C SER A 89 16.05 -0.01 2.61
N LEU A 90 15.95 -1.30 2.29
CA LEU A 90 16.51 -2.37 3.13
C LEU A 90 18.05 -2.26 3.24
N GLU A 91 18.72 -1.92 2.15
CA GLU A 91 20.18 -1.71 2.13
C GLU A 91 20.61 -0.57 3.07
N GLN A 92 19.94 0.58 3.00
CA GLN A 92 20.17 1.69 3.93
C GLN A 92 19.90 1.30 5.38
N GLY A 93 18.95 0.39 5.62
CA GLY A 93 18.69 -0.14 6.94
C GLY A 93 19.86 -0.96 7.49
N LEU A 94 20.46 -1.80 6.64
CA LEU A 94 21.67 -2.56 6.97
C LEU A 94 22.88 -1.64 7.19
N ASP A 95 23.03 -0.57 6.39
CA ASP A 95 24.04 0.47 6.60
C ASP A 95 23.91 1.14 7.97
N ARG A 96 22.70 1.58 8.36
CA ARG A 96 22.48 2.24 9.67
C ARG A 96 22.74 1.31 10.85
N ILE A 97 22.47 0.02 10.72
CA ILE A 97 22.86 -0.97 11.73
C ILE A 97 24.39 -1.08 11.78
N LYS A 98 25.08 -1.13 10.63
CA LYS A 98 26.54 -1.15 10.57
C LYS A 98 27.16 0.08 11.24
N GLU A 99 26.67 1.28 10.94
CA GLU A 99 27.08 2.54 11.59
C GLU A 99 26.86 2.50 13.11
N ALA A 100 25.69 2.02 13.57
CA ALA A 100 25.38 1.91 14.99
C ALA A 100 26.22 0.85 15.73
N VAL A 101 26.76 -0.13 15.01
CA VAL A 101 27.70 -1.14 15.53
C VAL A 101 29.12 -0.61 15.58
N GLU A 102 29.56 0.17 14.59
CA GLU A 102 30.86 0.88 14.64
C GLU A 102 30.89 1.91 15.79
N GLU A 103 29.78 2.62 16.06
CA GLU A 103 29.67 3.49 17.25
C GLU A 103 29.76 2.70 18.57
N LEU A 104 29.16 1.51 18.62
CA LEU A 104 29.21 0.60 19.78
C LEU A 104 30.61 -0.02 19.95
N LYS A 105 31.32 -0.31 18.86
CA LYS A 105 32.70 -0.80 18.84
C LYS A 105 33.70 0.27 19.28
N ALA A 106 33.45 1.55 18.94
CA ALA A 106 34.19 2.69 19.44
C ALA A 106 33.95 2.95 20.95
N ASN A 107 32.82 2.52 21.50
CA ASN A 107 32.44 2.69 22.90
C ASN A 107 31.95 1.35 23.50
N PRO A 108 32.84 0.35 23.67
CA PRO A 108 32.44 -0.99 24.07
C PRO A 108 31.79 -1.00 25.45
N PRO A 109 30.78 -1.88 25.68
CA PRO A 109 30.10 -1.98 26.95
C PRO A 109 31.04 -2.47 28.06
N SER A 110 30.97 -1.86 29.25
CA SER A 110 31.81 -2.21 30.41
C SER A 110 31.40 -3.52 31.11
N CYS A 111 30.56 -4.33 30.48
CA CYS A 111 29.96 -5.55 31.04
C CYS A 111 30.49 -6.78 30.30
N SER A 112 30.96 -7.78 31.04
CA SER A 112 31.51 -9.03 30.49
C SER A 112 30.49 -9.93 29.77
N SER A 113 29.21 -9.59 29.84
CA SER A 113 28.13 -10.27 29.13
C SER A 113 26.97 -9.31 28.87
N GLY A 114 26.31 -9.46 27.72
CA GLY A 114 25.15 -8.64 27.39
C GLY A 114 24.52 -8.93 26.02
N MET A 115 23.46 -8.18 25.72
CA MET A 115 22.76 -8.21 24.44
C MET A 115 22.36 -6.79 24.00
N TYR A 116 22.71 -6.45 22.76
CA TYR A 116 22.20 -5.27 22.04
C TYR A 116 21.24 -5.72 20.94
N LYS A 117 20.03 -5.15 20.94
CA LYS A 117 19.05 -5.29 19.85
C LYS A 117 18.93 -3.96 19.13
N PHE A 118 19.38 -3.90 17.87
CA PHE A 118 19.09 -2.79 16.97
C PHE A 118 17.76 -3.08 16.28
N GLN A 119 16.91 -2.06 16.14
CA GLN A 119 15.68 -2.19 15.36
C GLN A 119 15.35 -0.87 14.65
N LEU A 120 14.92 -0.97 13.40
CA LEU A 120 14.38 0.15 12.63
C LEU A 120 13.28 -0.31 11.69
N ALA A 121 12.46 0.63 11.25
CA ALA A 121 11.46 0.38 10.24
C ALA A 121 12.06 0.59 8.84
N VAL A 122 11.65 -0.27 7.88
CA VAL A 122 12.09 -0.27 6.47
C VAL A 122 10.87 -0.27 5.54
N PRO A 123 11.00 0.08 4.25
CA PRO A 123 9.84 0.23 3.36
C PRO A 123 9.00 -1.05 3.20
N PRO A 124 7.69 -0.95 2.89
CA PRO A 124 6.81 -2.09 2.72
C PRO A 124 7.24 -3.13 1.67
N SER A 125 8.02 -2.79 0.64
CA SER A 125 8.57 -3.78 -0.31
C SER A 125 9.60 -4.72 0.31
N ALA A 126 10.26 -4.33 1.40
CA ALA A 126 11.13 -5.17 2.21
C ALA A 126 10.30 -6.13 3.07
N LYS A 127 9.43 -6.92 2.44
CA LYS A 127 8.68 -8.01 3.08
C LYS A 127 9.62 -9.16 3.39
N ALA A 128 9.34 -9.87 4.48
CA ALA A 128 10.13 -11.00 4.94
C ALA A 128 10.30 -12.02 3.80
N LEU A 129 9.22 -12.32 3.06
CA LEU A 129 9.20 -13.21 1.90
C LEU A 129 10.10 -12.73 0.74
N ASN A 130 10.14 -11.44 0.44
CA ASN A 130 10.94 -10.92 -0.68
C ASN A 130 12.44 -11.04 -0.38
N TRP A 131 12.87 -10.64 0.82
CA TRP A 131 14.27 -10.74 1.24
C TRP A 131 14.70 -12.20 1.45
N PHE A 132 13.82 -13.03 1.99
CA PHE A 132 13.98 -14.48 2.06
C PHE A 132 14.26 -15.09 0.68
N CYS A 133 13.48 -14.71 -0.34
CA CYS A 133 13.65 -15.21 -1.70
C CYS A 133 14.95 -14.74 -2.39
N SER A 134 15.65 -13.71 -1.88
CA SER A 134 16.88 -13.19 -2.47
C SER A 134 18.17 -13.76 -1.85
N GLN A 135 18.08 -14.73 -0.94
CA GLN A 135 19.24 -15.29 -0.24
C GLN A 135 20.10 -16.25 -1.10
N PRO A 136 21.44 -16.29 -0.88
CA PRO A 136 22.38 -17.12 -1.64
C PRO A 136 22.33 -18.62 -1.26
N GLU A 137 22.86 -19.48 -2.13
CA GLU A 137 22.91 -20.96 -1.96
C GLU A 137 23.64 -21.43 -0.69
N ALA A 138 24.62 -20.65 -0.24
CA ALA A 138 25.39 -20.90 0.96
C ALA A 138 25.48 -19.59 1.74
N SER A 139 24.86 -19.54 2.93
CA SER A 139 25.01 -18.44 3.87
C SER A 139 25.63 -18.97 5.16
N LYS A 140 26.56 -18.20 5.75
CA LYS A 140 27.05 -18.49 7.12
C LYS A 140 26.11 -17.95 8.19
N VAL A 141 25.12 -17.14 7.79
CA VAL A 141 24.25 -16.28 8.61
C VAL A 141 22.82 -16.84 8.69
N PHE A 142 22.31 -17.36 7.57
CA PHE A 142 20.95 -17.91 7.48
C PHE A 142 21.01 -19.44 7.61
N PRO A 143 20.23 -20.06 8.51
CA PRO A 143 20.18 -21.52 8.62
C PRO A 143 19.50 -22.12 7.39
N LEU A 144 20.29 -22.79 6.55
CA LEU A 144 19.78 -23.54 5.39
C LEU A 144 19.18 -24.86 5.85
N PHE A 145 17.90 -25.07 5.51
CA PHE A 145 17.24 -26.36 5.61
C PHE A 145 16.49 -26.69 4.33
N PHE A 146 16.39 -27.98 4.01
CA PHE A 146 15.69 -28.48 2.83
C PHE A 146 14.99 -29.79 3.19
N LEU A 147 13.85 -30.05 2.55
CA LEU A 147 13.17 -31.33 2.58
C LEU A 147 13.49 -32.07 1.27
N SER A 148 13.76 -33.37 1.38
CA SER A 148 14.05 -34.24 0.24
C SER A 148 13.18 -35.49 0.32
N ASN A 149 12.69 -35.95 -0.83
CA ASN A 149 11.99 -37.24 -0.94
C ASN A 149 12.98 -38.42 -1.00
N GLU A 150 14.29 -38.18 -1.12
CA GLU A 150 15.33 -39.21 -1.17
C GLU A 150 15.69 -39.66 0.25
N LYS A 151 15.10 -40.77 0.70
CA LYS A 151 15.31 -41.33 2.06
C LYS A 151 16.77 -41.76 2.34
N GLU A 152 17.53 -42.12 1.30
CA GLU A 152 18.86 -42.72 1.45
C GLU A 152 20.02 -41.74 1.28
N ASN A 153 19.80 -40.59 0.61
CA ASN A 153 20.86 -39.62 0.36
C ASN A 153 20.28 -38.21 0.12
N PRO A 154 19.70 -37.55 1.15
CA PRO A 154 19.02 -36.27 0.98
C PRO A 154 20.00 -35.17 0.55
N THR A 155 20.04 -34.88 -0.75
CA THR A 155 20.87 -33.80 -1.31
C THR A 155 20.03 -32.58 -1.66
N TYR A 156 20.59 -31.38 -1.51
CA TYR A 156 19.94 -30.11 -1.89
C TYR A 156 19.54 -30.04 -3.38
N LYS A 157 20.09 -30.93 -4.23
CA LYS A 157 19.80 -31.04 -5.66
C LYS A 157 18.49 -31.79 -5.96
N SER A 158 17.93 -32.52 -4.99
CA SER A 158 16.70 -33.31 -5.15
C SER A 158 15.40 -32.48 -5.14
N LEU A 159 15.49 -31.19 -4.80
CA LEU A 159 14.39 -30.23 -4.93
C LEU A 159 14.18 -29.84 -6.39
N SER A 160 13.38 -30.63 -7.11
CA SER A 160 12.89 -30.30 -8.45
C SER A 160 11.74 -29.28 -8.39
N LEU A 161 12.10 -28.05 -8.04
CA LEU A 161 11.34 -26.83 -8.32
C LEU A 161 12.19 -26.01 -9.29
N GLY A 162 11.68 -25.75 -10.50
CA GLY A 162 12.44 -25.18 -11.62
C GLY A 162 13.31 -23.96 -11.23
N ARG A 163 14.59 -24.23 -10.92
CA ARG A 163 15.60 -23.29 -10.39
C ARG A 163 15.15 -22.36 -9.26
N THR A 164 14.19 -22.76 -8.42
CA THR A 164 13.84 -22.05 -7.18
C THR A 164 13.97 -22.96 -5.97
N ARG A 165 14.64 -22.45 -4.94
CA ARG A 165 15.22 -23.26 -3.86
C ARG A 165 14.21 -23.47 -2.73
N GLY A 166 14.42 -24.52 -1.92
CA GLY A 166 13.47 -24.99 -0.91
C GLY A 166 13.11 -23.95 0.15
N VAL A 167 12.01 -24.20 0.88
CA VAL A 167 11.53 -23.26 1.89
C VAL A 167 12.44 -23.30 3.13
N PHE A 168 13.15 -22.21 3.38
CA PHE A 168 13.90 -21.94 4.62
C PHE A 168 13.01 -21.16 5.63
N GLY A 169 13.57 -20.69 6.74
CA GLY A 169 12.82 -19.96 7.75
C GLY A 169 13.72 -19.23 8.73
N ILE A 170 13.24 -18.08 9.18
CA ILE A 170 13.92 -17.19 10.12
C ILE A 170 13.30 -17.43 11.50
N GLY A 171 14.13 -17.71 12.52
CA GLY A 171 13.65 -18.00 13.87
C GLY A 171 14.78 -18.18 14.87
N SER A 172 14.48 -17.90 16.15
CA SER A 172 15.46 -17.78 17.22
C SER A 172 16.19 -19.09 17.53
N ALA A 173 17.52 -19.03 17.66
CA ALA A 173 18.36 -20.17 18.02
C ALA A 173 18.19 -20.59 19.49
N VAL A 174 18.22 -21.91 19.74
CA VAL A 174 18.30 -22.50 21.09
C VAL A 174 19.69 -23.08 21.30
N SER A 175 20.26 -22.87 22.49
CA SER A 175 21.53 -23.45 22.92
C SER A 175 21.32 -24.68 23.81
N PHE A 176 22.19 -25.67 23.63
CA PHE A 176 22.27 -26.86 24.47
C PHE A 176 23.56 -26.82 25.28
N LYS A 177 23.45 -26.82 26.61
CA LYS A 177 24.61 -26.82 27.50
C LYS A 177 25.10 -28.26 27.73
N GLY A 178 26.08 -28.69 26.94
CA GLY A 178 26.81 -29.92 27.21
C GLY A 178 27.67 -29.75 28.46
N SER A 179 27.42 -30.57 29.48
CA SER A 179 28.36 -30.80 30.59
C SER A 179 28.86 -32.24 30.53
N SER A 180 30.05 -32.47 31.07
CA SER A 180 30.72 -33.78 31.08
C SER A 180 29.87 -34.87 31.73
N PRO A 181 30.07 -36.16 31.37
CA PRO A 181 29.26 -37.25 31.88
C PRO A 181 29.56 -37.53 33.36
N ASP A 182 28.79 -36.91 34.26
CA ASP A 182 28.72 -37.29 35.66
C ASP A 182 27.44 -38.08 35.95
N ALA A 183 27.59 -39.17 36.70
CA ALA A 183 26.62 -40.25 36.78
C ALA A 183 25.43 -39.97 37.72
N SER A 184 24.58 -39.00 37.40
CA SER A 184 23.20 -38.96 37.92
C SER A 184 22.22 -38.38 36.91
N GLY A 185 21.33 -39.23 36.38
CA GLY A 185 20.42 -38.87 35.28
C GLY A 185 19.36 -37.84 35.66
N LYS A 186 19.67 -36.54 35.53
CA LYS A 186 18.73 -35.42 35.74
C LYS A 186 18.76 -34.45 34.56
N HIS A 187 17.80 -34.66 33.65
CA HIS A 187 17.24 -33.76 32.64
C HIS A 187 18.11 -32.67 32.01
N ASN A 188 18.30 -32.78 30.69
CA ASN A 188 18.58 -31.63 29.82
C ASN A 188 17.44 -30.60 29.93
N ALA A 189 17.66 -29.50 30.64
CA ALA A 189 16.74 -28.38 30.69
C ALA A 189 16.89 -27.51 29.43
N MET A 190 15.86 -27.48 28.58
CA MET A 190 15.77 -26.53 27.48
C MET A 190 15.52 -25.13 28.06
N GLN A 191 16.52 -24.24 28.00
CA GLN A 191 16.37 -22.86 28.47
C GLN A 191 16.06 -21.92 27.30
N ARG A 192 14.91 -21.23 27.38
CA ARG A 192 14.54 -20.10 26.52
C ARG A 192 14.90 -18.81 27.26
N TYR A 193 15.63 -17.90 26.60
CA TYR A 193 16.01 -16.61 27.16
C TYR A 193 15.12 -15.51 26.56
N LEU A 194 14.18 -15.02 27.36
CA LEU A 194 13.25 -13.95 27.00
C LEU A 194 13.17 -12.96 28.16
N PRO A 195 13.51 -11.67 27.98
CA PRO A 195 13.14 -10.60 28.91
C PRO A 195 11.65 -10.63 29.23
N ALA A 196 11.24 -10.20 30.43
CA ALA A 196 9.82 -10.12 30.81
C ALA A 196 8.97 -9.20 29.91
N GLU A 197 9.63 -8.29 29.18
CA GLU A 197 9.03 -7.35 28.20
C GLU A 197 9.24 -7.79 26.74
N SER A 198 9.82 -8.97 26.50
CA SER A 198 10.10 -9.44 25.14
C SER A 198 8.88 -10.04 24.46
N THR A 199 8.78 -9.83 23.15
CA THR A 199 7.74 -10.41 22.32
C THR A 199 7.81 -11.94 22.33
N SER A 200 6.64 -12.58 22.23
CA SER A 200 6.58 -14.02 21.94
C SER A 200 7.31 -14.31 20.62
N SER A 201 8.44 -15.02 20.68
CA SER A 201 9.18 -15.44 19.49
C SER A 201 8.26 -16.26 18.57
N LYS A 202 7.97 -15.75 17.37
CA LYS A 202 7.18 -16.46 16.38
C LYS A 202 8.12 -17.37 15.58
N ALA A 203 8.13 -18.65 15.94
CA ALA A 203 8.75 -19.68 15.10
C ALA A 203 7.76 -20.05 13.99
N TYR A 204 8.15 -19.83 12.74
CA TYR A 204 7.42 -20.26 11.55
C TYR A 204 8.02 -21.58 11.05
N GLY A 205 7.19 -22.61 10.87
CA GLY A 205 7.66 -23.97 10.57
C GLY A 205 6.56 -24.88 9.99
N PHE A 206 6.97 -26.05 9.51
CA PHE A 206 6.11 -26.98 8.75
C PHE A 206 5.38 -27.99 9.64
N LEU A 207 4.32 -28.56 9.08
CA LEU A 207 3.64 -29.76 9.56
C LEU A 207 3.45 -30.72 8.38
N ASP A 208 4.34 -31.70 8.26
CA ASP A 208 4.03 -32.97 7.57
C ASP A 208 5.05 -34.05 8.00
N ILE A 209 4.63 -35.00 8.85
CA ILE A 209 5.41 -36.21 9.19
C ILE A 209 4.42 -37.36 9.43
N GLU A 210 4.37 -38.31 8.50
CA GLU A 210 3.85 -39.65 8.78
C GLU A 210 4.90 -40.44 9.58
N PHE A 211 4.60 -40.75 10.85
CA PHE A 211 5.33 -41.76 11.61
C PHE A 211 4.86 -43.16 11.18
N ASP A 212 5.40 -43.64 10.08
CA ASP A 212 5.06 -44.95 9.54
C ASP A 212 5.71 -46.07 10.37
N THR A 213 4.97 -46.61 11.35
CA THR A 213 4.79 -48.05 11.64
C THR A 213 4.23 -48.31 13.06
N LYS A 214 3.16 -49.12 13.12
CA LYS A 214 2.66 -49.92 14.26
C LYS A 214 2.76 -49.35 15.70
N MET A 215 1.62 -48.87 16.19
CA MET A 215 1.17 -48.89 17.60
C MET A 215 2.18 -48.59 18.72
N SER A 216 2.16 -47.35 19.24
CA SER A 216 2.08 -47.16 20.69
C SER A 216 1.44 -45.80 21.04
N ASN A 217 0.46 -45.82 21.94
CA ASN A 217 -0.31 -44.62 22.31
C ASN A 217 0.55 -43.67 23.17
N ILE A 218 0.80 -42.46 22.68
CA ILE A 218 1.36 -41.37 23.50
C ILE A 218 0.28 -40.90 24.49
N LYS A 219 0.37 -41.34 25.75
CA LYS A 219 -0.49 -40.85 26.82
C LYS A 219 -0.06 -39.45 27.26
N HIS A 220 -0.95 -38.48 27.03
CA HIS A 220 -0.79 -37.08 27.39
C HIS A 220 -0.68 -36.88 28.93
N GLN A 221 0.32 -36.11 29.38
CA GLN A 221 0.34 -35.52 30.72
C GLN A 221 -0.21 -34.09 30.65
N SER A 222 -1.22 -33.82 31.48
CA SER A 222 -1.92 -32.53 31.53
C SER A 222 -0.96 -31.38 31.87
N GLY A 223 -0.91 -30.36 31.01
CA GLY A 223 -0.07 -29.17 31.18
C GLY A 223 1.22 -29.13 30.34
N SER A 224 1.49 -30.15 29.52
CA SER A 224 2.68 -30.17 28.64
C SER A 224 2.40 -29.66 27.23
N PHE A 225 3.14 -28.63 26.81
CA PHE A 225 3.19 -28.14 25.43
C PHE A 225 4.52 -28.54 24.79
N TYR A 226 4.49 -29.08 23.57
CA TYR A 226 5.70 -29.44 22.83
C TYR A 226 5.98 -28.44 21.72
N PHE A 227 7.14 -27.78 21.79
CA PHE A 227 7.67 -26.93 20.72
C PHE A 227 8.76 -27.70 19.96
N LEU A 228 8.68 -27.73 18.63
CA LEU A 228 9.80 -28.11 17.77
C LEU A 228 10.44 -26.84 17.21
N ILE A 229 11.74 -26.69 17.48
CA ILE A 229 12.60 -25.63 16.94
C ILE A 229 13.64 -26.34 16.08
N PRO A 230 13.81 -25.99 14.79
CA PRO A 230 14.78 -26.66 13.92
C PRO A 230 16.19 -26.55 14.52
N MET A 231 16.85 -27.70 14.69
CA MET A 231 18.11 -27.77 15.42
C MET A 231 19.28 -27.34 14.53
N ILE A 232 20.08 -26.38 14.98
CA ILE A 232 21.28 -25.91 14.28
C ILE A 232 22.43 -26.89 14.55
N LEU A 233 22.89 -27.60 13.50
CA LEU A 233 24.14 -28.37 13.51
C LEU A 233 24.98 -28.01 12.30
N ARG A 234 26.12 -27.33 12.51
CA ARG A 234 27.23 -27.34 11.55
C ARG A 234 28.02 -28.62 11.73
N VAL A 235 27.86 -29.58 10.82
CA VAL A 235 28.86 -30.64 10.64
C VAL A 235 29.77 -30.19 9.50
N TRP A 236 31.02 -29.87 9.82
CA TRP A 236 32.06 -29.76 8.78
C TRP A 236 32.40 -31.17 8.29
N ASN A 237 32.48 -31.36 6.98
CA ASN A 237 32.86 -32.63 6.39
C ASN A 237 34.32 -32.95 6.75
N ALA A 238 34.51 -33.88 7.68
CA ALA A 238 35.79 -34.52 7.95
C ALA A 238 35.62 -36.02 7.69
N SER A 239 36.39 -36.54 6.73
CA SER A 239 36.35 -37.93 6.31
C SER A 239 36.83 -38.88 7.41
N ALA A 240 35.94 -39.80 7.81
CA ALA A 240 36.18 -41.09 8.48
C ALA A 240 37.01 -41.15 9.78
N LEU A 241 36.46 -41.87 10.78
CA LEU A 241 37.17 -42.50 11.90
C LEU A 241 37.96 -41.57 12.86
N TYR A 242 37.26 -40.95 13.82
CA TYR A 242 37.40 -41.20 15.27
C TYR A 242 36.47 -40.25 16.05
N LEU A 243 35.55 -40.80 16.84
CA LEU A 243 34.45 -40.04 17.47
C LEU A 243 34.78 -39.62 18.91
N GLN A 244 35.64 -38.62 19.09
CA GLN A 244 35.82 -37.90 20.36
C GLN A 244 36.40 -36.50 20.10
N HIS A 245 35.84 -35.48 20.77
CA HIS A 245 36.12 -34.03 20.65
C HIS A 245 35.54 -33.30 19.42
N PHE A 246 34.27 -32.88 19.53
CA PHE A 246 33.72 -31.76 18.74
C PHE A 246 33.41 -30.58 19.67
N ILE A 247 34.21 -29.51 19.59
CA ILE A 247 33.91 -28.22 20.22
C ILE A 247 33.08 -27.40 19.22
N ILE A 248 31.81 -27.17 19.52
CA ILE A 248 30.89 -26.43 18.64
C ILE A 248 30.80 -24.98 19.11
N LYS A 249 31.50 -24.06 18.43
CA LYS A 249 31.27 -22.61 18.58
C LYS A 249 29.93 -22.23 17.93
N LEU A 250 28.95 -21.82 18.73
CA LEU A 250 27.66 -21.25 18.29
C LEU A 250 27.65 -19.73 18.51
N SER A 251 27.53 -18.96 17.43
CA SER A 251 27.48 -17.50 17.43
C SER A 251 26.04 -16.99 17.41
N PHE A 252 25.59 -16.32 18.47
CA PHE A 252 24.23 -15.79 18.67
C PHE A 252 24.00 -14.44 17.98
N GLN A 253 24.19 -14.39 16.66
CA GLN A 253 24.00 -13.16 15.88
C GLN A 253 22.95 -13.40 14.83
N GLN A 254 21.96 -12.52 14.81
CA GLN A 254 20.76 -12.72 14.02
C GLN A 254 20.32 -11.39 13.41
N ILE A 255 20.00 -11.42 12.11
CA ILE A 255 19.34 -10.34 11.39
C ILE A 255 17.97 -10.90 10.98
N GLU A 256 16.91 -10.24 11.42
CA GLU A 256 15.52 -10.62 11.24
C GLU A 256 14.77 -9.50 10.50
N LEU A 257 13.73 -9.87 9.75
CA LEU A 257 12.83 -8.93 9.09
C LEU A 257 11.41 -9.26 9.55
N ASP A 258 10.98 -8.54 10.59
CA ASP A 258 9.69 -8.74 11.25
C ASP A 258 8.58 -7.99 10.51
N GLU A 259 7.45 -8.64 10.25
CA GLU A 259 6.24 -8.00 9.72
C GLU A 259 5.19 -7.79 10.82
N PHE A 260 4.71 -6.55 10.97
CA PHE A 260 3.68 -6.18 11.94
C PHE A 260 2.74 -5.12 11.35
N ASP A 261 1.44 -5.41 11.29
CA ASP A 261 0.37 -4.52 10.80
C ASP A 261 0.73 -3.76 9.49
N ASP A 262 1.25 -4.49 8.50
CA ASP A 262 1.74 -4.00 7.19
C ASP A 262 3.05 -3.17 7.20
N ILE A 263 3.75 -3.03 8.34
CA ILE A 263 5.11 -2.46 8.42
C ILE A 263 6.17 -3.56 8.54
N SER A 264 7.26 -3.40 7.80
CA SER A 264 8.48 -4.21 7.94
C SER A 264 9.50 -3.58 8.90
N PHE A 265 10.02 -4.37 9.82
CA PHE A 265 11.06 -3.99 10.77
C PHE A 265 12.34 -4.80 10.54
N LEU A 266 13.42 -4.12 10.19
CA LEU A 266 14.75 -4.72 10.19
C LEU A 266 15.27 -4.71 11.63
N VAL A 267 15.48 -5.91 12.15
CA VAL A 267 15.94 -6.18 13.51
C VAL A 267 17.29 -6.87 13.43
N ALA A 268 18.24 -6.47 14.26
CA ALA A 268 19.51 -7.18 14.37
C ALA A 268 20.00 -7.27 15.81
N THR A 269 20.36 -8.48 16.24
CA THR A 269 20.71 -8.80 17.62
C THR A 269 22.15 -9.25 17.71
N LEU A 270 22.91 -8.59 18.59
CA LEU A 270 24.29 -8.86 18.94
C LEU A 270 24.35 -9.28 20.42
N ALA A 271 24.84 -10.48 20.70
CA ALA A 271 25.05 -10.98 22.06
C ALA A 271 26.50 -11.42 22.27
N TRP A 272 27.04 -11.20 23.47
CA TRP A 272 28.39 -11.59 23.88
C TRP A 272 28.42 -12.11 25.32
N ASP A 273 29.41 -12.97 25.58
CA ASP A 273 29.80 -13.41 26.93
C ASP A 273 31.29 -13.76 26.89
N ASP A 274 32.10 -12.87 27.47
CA ASP A 274 33.56 -12.97 27.55
C ASP A 274 34.01 -14.13 28.46
N SER A 275 33.10 -14.74 29.24
CA SER A 275 33.44 -15.80 30.19
C SER A 275 33.33 -17.22 29.62
N SER A 276 32.53 -17.46 28.57
CA SER A 276 32.31 -18.84 28.09
C SER A 276 31.92 -19.06 26.61
N MET A 277 31.45 -18.05 25.87
CA MET A 277 30.80 -18.28 24.55
C MET A 277 31.50 -17.59 23.39
N CYS A 278 31.65 -16.27 23.47
CA CYS A 278 32.12 -15.42 22.38
C CYS A 278 32.43 -14.04 22.97
N THR A 279 33.68 -13.62 22.87
CA THR A 279 34.10 -12.30 23.38
C THR A 279 33.38 -11.18 22.62
N PHE A 280 33.23 -10.00 23.24
CA PHE A 280 32.62 -8.85 22.56
C PHE A 280 33.26 -8.54 21.19
N SER A 281 34.59 -8.70 21.07
CA SER A 281 35.33 -8.49 19.82
C SER A 281 35.01 -9.54 18.75
N GLU A 282 35.02 -10.83 19.09
CA GLU A 282 34.60 -11.90 18.18
C GLU A 282 33.13 -11.76 17.77
N ALA A 283 32.30 -11.25 18.69
CA ALA A 283 30.88 -11.04 18.47
C ALA A 283 30.65 -9.94 17.42
N VAL A 284 31.28 -8.78 17.60
CA VAL A 284 31.22 -7.68 16.62
C VAL A 284 31.78 -8.11 15.26
N GLN A 285 32.94 -8.78 15.20
CA GLN A 285 33.54 -9.22 13.95
C GLN A 285 32.64 -10.21 13.17
N THR A 286 32.02 -11.16 13.85
CA THR A 286 31.13 -12.13 13.21
C THR A 286 29.82 -11.46 12.74
N PHE A 287 29.40 -10.39 13.42
CA PHE A 287 28.20 -9.64 13.10
C PHE A 287 28.41 -8.71 11.88
N GLU A 288 29.58 -8.09 11.75
CA GLU A 288 30.01 -7.35 10.55
C GLU A 288 29.99 -8.25 9.30
N VAL A 289 30.57 -9.45 9.40
CA VAL A 289 30.52 -10.48 8.33
C VAL A 289 29.08 -10.89 8.01
N SER A 290 28.18 -10.82 8.98
CA SER A 290 26.77 -11.17 8.81
C SER A 290 25.98 -10.07 8.09
N LEU A 291 26.22 -8.81 8.46
CA LEU A 291 25.68 -7.64 7.75
C LEU A 291 26.13 -7.59 6.29
N ASP A 292 27.42 -7.83 6.03
CA ASP A 292 27.94 -7.74 4.67
C ASP A 292 27.35 -8.84 3.75
N GLN A 293 27.12 -10.06 4.27
CA GLN A 293 26.38 -11.11 3.53
C GLN A 293 24.92 -10.73 3.27
N ALA A 294 24.23 -10.15 4.27
CA ALA A 294 22.85 -9.67 4.11
C ALA A 294 22.75 -8.60 3.00
N ARG A 295 23.71 -7.68 2.93
CA ARG A 295 23.79 -6.64 1.88
C ARG A 295 23.99 -7.23 0.49
N HIS A 296 24.94 -8.16 0.32
CA HIS A 296 25.20 -8.81 -0.97
C HIS A 296 23.97 -9.58 -1.50
N SER A 297 23.11 -10.06 -0.59
CA SER A 297 21.83 -10.71 -0.90
C SER A 297 20.74 -9.72 -1.34
N CYS A 298 20.87 -8.44 -1.00
CA CYS A 298 19.92 -7.38 -1.41
C CYS A 298 20.25 -6.78 -2.77
N VAL A 299 21.51 -6.83 -3.22
CA VAL A 299 21.93 -6.28 -4.53
C VAL A 299 21.60 -7.25 -5.68
N ASN A 300 21.63 -8.56 -5.42
CA ASN A 300 21.45 -9.62 -6.43
C ASN A 300 20.01 -10.17 -6.51
N PHE A 301 18.98 -9.30 -6.50
CA PHE A 301 17.59 -9.74 -6.73
C PHE A 301 17.44 -10.37 -8.12
N SER A 302 17.19 -11.68 -8.18
CA SER A 302 16.87 -12.36 -9.44
C SER A 302 15.39 -12.19 -9.79
N PRO A 303 15.02 -11.57 -10.93
CA PRO A 303 13.61 -11.39 -11.31
C PRO A 303 12.83 -12.71 -11.47
N SER A 304 13.53 -13.80 -11.82
CA SER A 304 12.95 -15.13 -12.08
C SER A 304 12.27 -15.80 -10.87
N ILE A 305 12.51 -15.30 -9.65
CA ILE A 305 11.83 -15.82 -8.44
C ILE A 305 10.44 -15.17 -8.28
N HIS A 306 10.29 -13.90 -8.69
CA HIS A 306 9.01 -13.17 -8.67
C HIS A 306 7.99 -13.59 -9.74
N SER A 307 8.39 -14.37 -10.77
CA SER A 307 7.46 -15.05 -11.68
C SER A 307 7.00 -16.41 -11.15
N SER A 308 7.73 -16.99 -10.19
CA SER A 308 7.37 -18.26 -9.54
C SER A 308 6.50 -18.07 -8.30
N LEU A 309 6.66 -16.97 -7.57
CA LEU A 309 5.87 -16.65 -6.38
C LEU A 309 4.34 -16.61 -6.59
N PRO A 310 3.78 -16.08 -7.71
CA PRO A 310 2.33 -16.09 -7.97
C PRO A 310 1.73 -17.49 -8.16
N LYS A 311 2.55 -18.54 -8.36
CA LYS A 311 2.10 -19.94 -8.44
C LYS A 311 1.59 -20.42 -7.07
N PHE A 312 2.14 -19.87 -6.00
CA PHE A 312 1.62 -20.06 -4.65
C PHE A 312 0.48 -19.06 -4.44
N ASN A 313 -0.75 -19.48 -4.74
CA ASN A 313 -1.92 -18.75 -4.28
C ASN A 313 -1.78 -18.48 -2.78
N ASN A 314 -2.14 -17.27 -2.34
CA ASN A 314 -2.47 -17.01 -0.94
C ASN A 314 -3.60 -17.97 -0.57
N ALA A 315 -3.24 -19.08 0.07
CA ALA A 315 -4.18 -19.98 0.69
C ALA A 315 -4.65 -19.33 2.00
N GLU A 316 -5.44 -18.26 1.87
CA GLU A 316 -6.51 -17.93 2.81
C GLU A 316 -7.64 -18.98 2.63
N ASP A 317 -7.30 -20.27 2.71
CA ASP A 317 -8.31 -21.30 2.87
C ASP A 317 -8.97 -21.03 4.22
N HIS A 318 -10.28 -20.76 4.23
CA HIS A 318 -11.07 -20.47 5.43
C HIS A 318 -11.28 -21.72 6.31
N ARG A 319 -10.34 -22.68 6.27
CA ARG A 319 -10.16 -23.63 7.37
C ARG A 319 -9.97 -22.83 8.64
N GLN A 320 -10.82 -23.15 9.61
CA GLN A 320 -10.86 -22.50 10.90
C GLN A 320 -9.45 -22.33 11.47
N MET A 321 -9.21 -21.22 12.19
CA MET A 321 -8.21 -21.28 13.26
C MET A 321 -8.49 -22.54 14.07
N VAL A 322 -7.59 -23.53 14.03
CA VAL A 322 -7.63 -24.66 14.95
C VAL A 322 -7.24 -24.10 16.32
N ARG A 323 -8.22 -23.46 16.98
CA ARG A 323 -8.14 -23.06 18.38
C ARG A 323 -8.16 -24.34 19.20
N ILE A 324 -6.97 -24.85 19.52
CA ILE A 324 -6.83 -25.87 20.56
C ILE A 324 -7.11 -25.17 21.90
N ASN A 325 -8.38 -25.18 22.30
CA ASN A 325 -8.74 -24.94 23.70
C ASN A 325 -8.30 -26.17 24.50
N ALA A 326 -7.24 -26.04 25.27
CA ALA A 326 -6.75 -27.10 26.14
C ALA A 326 -7.68 -27.25 27.36
N LEU A 327 -8.24 -28.44 27.54
CA LEU A 327 -8.82 -28.88 28.82
C LEU A 327 -7.83 -29.83 29.50
N LEU A 328 -7.54 -29.54 30.77
CA LEU A 328 -6.73 -30.41 31.63
C LEU A 328 -7.45 -31.73 31.87
N LEU A 329 -6.68 -32.80 32.13
CA LEU A 329 -7.22 -34.05 32.65
C LEU A 329 -6.20 -34.78 33.52
N GLU A 330 -6.49 -34.88 34.81
CA GLU A 330 -5.99 -35.95 35.67
C GLU A 330 -6.93 -37.17 35.57
N GLY A 331 -6.37 -38.38 35.59
CA GLY A 331 -6.99 -39.49 36.32
C GLY A 331 -7.98 -40.43 35.62
N LYS A 332 -7.42 -41.56 35.14
CA LYS A 332 -8.01 -42.94 35.13
C LYS A 332 -8.87 -43.43 33.94
N HIS A 333 -8.77 -44.75 33.78
CA HIS A 333 -9.32 -45.71 32.78
C HIS A 333 -10.86 -45.62 32.57
N PHE A 334 -11.44 -45.97 31.41
CA PHE A 334 -11.55 -47.36 30.88
C PHE A 334 -12.06 -47.45 29.41
N ASP A 335 -11.75 -48.59 28.77
CA ASP A 335 -12.38 -49.36 27.68
C ASP A 335 -12.98 -48.76 26.38
N THR A 336 -13.00 -49.65 25.38
CA THR A 336 -13.19 -49.44 23.93
C THR A 336 -14.64 -49.61 23.47
N SER A 337 -15.07 -48.80 22.50
CA SER A 337 -16.15 -49.16 21.57
C SER A 337 -15.88 -48.61 20.16
N THR A 338 -16.27 -49.41 19.17
CA THR A 338 -16.01 -49.25 17.73
C THR A 338 -16.93 -48.23 17.07
N LEU A 339 -16.44 -47.50 16.04
CA LEU A 339 -17.30 -46.93 15.00
C LEU A 339 -16.53 -46.72 13.69
N GLU A 340 -17.26 -46.70 12.58
CA GLU A 340 -16.82 -47.25 11.28
C GLU A 340 -16.14 -46.25 10.32
N GLN A 341 -15.43 -46.80 9.34
CA GLN A 341 -14.74 -46.06 8.29
C GLN A 341 -15.70 -45.53 7.21
N SER A 342 -15.63 -44.24 6.90
CA SER A 342 -16.08 -43.69 5.62
C SER A 342 -14.89 -43.52 4.66
N SER A 343 -14.89 -44.30 3.57
CA SER A 343 -14.12 -44.23 2.30
C SER A 343 -12.91 -43.26 2.18
N PRO A 344 -11.74 -43.73 1.70
CA PRO A 344 -10.56 -42.88 1.51
C PRO A 344 -10.66 -41.96 0.30
N SER A 345 -11.00 -40.68 0.51
CA SER A 345 -10.74 -39.62 -0.48
C SER A 345 -9.23 -39.36 -0.57
N SER A 346 -8.68 -39.39 -1.79
CA SER A 346 -7.25 -39.30 -2.12
C SER A 346 -6.41 -38.43 -1.18
N VAL A 347 -5.60 -39.07 -0.34
CA VAL A 347 -4.54 -38.40 0.43
C VAL A 347 -3.53 -37.82 -0.55
N CYS A 348 -3.41 -36.50 -0.58
CA CYS A 348 -2.47 -35.78 -1.43
C CYS A 348 -1.60 -34.88 -0.55
N GLY A 349 -0.28 -35.12 -0.54
CA GLY A 349 0.68 -34.36 0.26
C GLY A 349 0.65 -32.87 -0.06
N GLN A 350 0.04 -32.10 0.85
CA GLN A 350 -0.09 -30.65 0.78
C GLN A 350 0.84 -30.02 1.81
N PHE A 351 1.91 -29.43 1.31
CA PHE A 351 2.81 -28.62 2.11
C PHE A 351 2.18 -27.26 2.40
N SER A 352 2.32 -26.75 3.62
CA SER A 352 1.97 -25.36 3.96
C SER A 352 2.98 -24.70 4.88
N ALA A 353 3.23 -23.41 4.65
CA ALA A 353 4.15 -22.57 5.40
C ALA A 353 3.52 -21.20 5.65
N ARG A 354 3.35 -20.83 6.93
CA ARG A 354 2.84 -19.51 7.32
C ARG A 354 4.01 -18.62 7.71
N LEU A 355 4.13 -17.45 7.08
CA LEU A 355 5.27 -16.53 7.27
C LEU A 355 4.90 -15.30 8.11
N SER A 356 3.62 -14.97 8.22
CA SER A 356 3.13 -13.88 9.07
C SER A 356 1.70 -14.16 9.56
N PRO A 357 1.11 -13.31 10.42
CA PRO A 357 -0.30 -13.41 10.78
C PRO A 357 -1.25 -13.35 9.57
N THR A 358 -0.84 -12.73 8.46
CA THR A 358 -1.66 -12.51 7.25
C THR A 358 -1.19 -13.31 6.02
N LEU A 359 -0.01 -13.94 6.07
CA LEU A 359 0.61 -14.60 4.91
C LEU A 359 0.83 -16.11 5.13
N SER A 360 0.15 -16.93 4.32
CA SER A 360 0.34 -18.39 4.22
C SER A 360 0.50 -18.86 2.77
N ILE A 361 1.54 -19.67 2.57
CA ILE A 361 1.92 -20.33 1.32
C ILE A 361 1.52 -21.80 1.42
N GLY A 362 0.92 -22.35 0.35
CA GLY A 362 0.62 -23.78 0.25
C GLY A 362 0.98 -24.33 -1.12
N ASN A 363 1.37 -25.61 -1.20
CA ASN A 363 1.64 -26.28 -2.47
C ASN A 363 1.20 -27.75 -2.48
N ASN A 364 0.75 -28.23 -3.65
CA ASN A 364 0.64 -29.65 -3.96
C ASN A 364 2.01 -30.12 -4.48
N MET A 365 2.71 -31.04 -3.80
CA MET A 365 4.08 -31.46 -4.20
C MET A 365 4.17 -32.34 -5.47
N LYS A 366 3.22 -32.22 -6.42
CA LYS A 366 3.32 -32.80 -7.77
C LYS A 366 3.71 -31.72 -8.76
N ASP A 367 4.96 -31.30 -8.67
CA ASP A 367 5.52 -30.25 -9.50
C ASP A 367 5.66 -30.76 -10.95
N LYS A 368 4.75 -30.33 -11.84
CA LYS A 368 4.79 -30.62 -13.28
C LYS A 368 5.83 -29.76 -14.03
N THR A 369 6.82 -29.19 -13.33
CA THR A 369 7.77 -28.24 -13.92
C THR A 369 8.70 -28.86 -14.97
N ASN A 370 8.93 -30.18 -14.92
CA ASN A 370 9.60 -30.91 -16.01
C ASN A 370 8.72 -31.11 -17.28
N GLN A 371 7.52 -30.54 -17.36
CA GLN A 371 6.70 -30.50 -18.58
C GLN A 371 6.82 -29.20 -19.40
N ALA A 372 7.68 -28.26 -18.99
CA ALA A 372 7.82 -26.95 -19.65
C ALA A 372 8.35 -27.01 -21.10
N SER A 373 8.95 -28.12 -21.53
CA SER A 373 9.58 -28.27 -22.84
C SER A 373 8.71 -28.93 -23.93
N TYR A 374 7.45 -29.33 -23.62
CA TYR A 374 6.64 -30.14 -24.55
C TYR A 374 5.80 -29.35 -25.58
N PHE A 375 5.61 -28.04 -25.42
CA PHE A 375 4.58 -27.32 -26.22
C PHE A 375 5.05 -26.73 -27.56
N THR A 376 6.34 -26.44 -27.74
CA THR A 376 6.83 -25.76 -28.96
C THR A 376 7.17 -26.72 -30.10
N GLN A 377 7.39 -28.00 -29.84
CA GLN A 377 7.77 -29.00 -30.86
C GLN A 377 6.55 -29.71 -31.49
N ASP A 378 5.47 -29.91 -30.74
CA ASP A 378 4.24 -30.58 -31.21
C ASP A 378 3.17 -29.58 -31.74
N CYS A 379 3.58 -28.38 -32.17
CA CYS A 379 2.65 -27.36 -32.65
C CYS A 379 1.98 -27.79 -33.98
N PRO A 380 0.63 -27.73 -34.09
CA PRO A 380 -0.11 -28.30 -35.21
C PRO A 380 0.13 -27.57 -36.54
N ASN A 381 0.45 -26.28 -36.49
CA ASN A 381 0.73 -25.45 -37.65
C ASN A 381 1.48 -24.18 -37.22
N ILE A 382 2.00 -23.44 -38.20
CA ILE A 382 2.83 -22.25 -37.97
C ILE A 382 2.12 -21.11 -37.22
N ASN A 383 0.80 -20.96 -37.36
CA ASN A 383 0.01 -19.99 -36.58
C ASN A 383 0.04 -20.33 -35.08
N ALA A 384 -0.15 -21.62 -34.74
CA ALA A 384 -0.12 -22.09 -33.36
C ALA A 384 1.28 -22.00 -32.77
N LEU A 385 2.34 -22.27 -33.56
CA LEU A 385 3.73 -22.09 -33.13
C LEU A 385 4.00 -20.63 -32.75
N TRP A 386 3.74 -19.69 -33.65
CA TRP A 386 3.98 -18.26 -33.41
C TRP A 386 3.18 -17.73 -32.21
N ALA A 387 1.91 -18.13 -32.08
CA ALA A 387 1.11 -17.77 -30.92
C ALA A 387 1.67 -18.35 -29.61
N SER A 388 2.15 -19.58 -29.61
CA SER A 388 2.76 -20.23 -28.44
C SER A 388 4.06 -19.56 -28.04
N LEU A 389 4.92 -19.19 -29.01
CA LEU A 389 6.14 -18.42 -28.78
C LEU A 389 5.85 -17.04 -28.15
N ILE A 390 4.82 -16.32 -28.63
CA ILE A 390 4.42 -15.02 -28.07
C ILE A 390 3.99 -15.17 -26.60
N VAL A 391 3.16 -16.18 -26.29
CA VAL A 391 2.62 -16.41 -24.94
C VAL A 391 3.71 -16.89 -23.97
N GLU A 392 4.54 -17.85 -24.39
CA GLU A 392 5.69 -18.35 -23.61
C GLU A 392 6.66 -17.21 -23.26
N GLU A 393 7.00 -16.34 -24.23
CA GLU A 393 7.90 -15.22 -23.99
C GLU A 393 7.28 -14.16 -23.05
N CYS A 394 5.98 -13.86 -23.22
CA CYS A 394 5.26 -13.01 -22.27
C CYS A 394 5.36 -13.56 -20.83
N VAL A 395 5.18 -14.88 -20.64
CA VAL A 395 5.26 -15.51 -19.33
C VAL A 395 6.69 -15.48 -18.75
N ARG A 396 7.72 -15.71 -19.58
CA ARG A 396 9.14 -15.58 -19.18
C ARG A 396 9.49 -14.17 -18.73
N LEU A 397 8.93 -13.16 -19.40
CA LEU A 397 9.01 -11.74 -19.04
C LEU A 397 8.10 -11.37 -17.85
N GLY A 398 7.35 -12.32 -17.28
CA GLY A 398 6.55 -12.16 -16.07
C GLY A 398 5.09 -11.71 -16.29
N LEU A 399 4.66 -11.58 -17.55
CA LEU A 399 3.29 -11.23 -17.94
C LEU A 399 2.43 -12.50 -17.95
N THR A 400 1.67 -12.69 -16.88
CA THR A 400 0.88 -13.92 -16.64
C THR A 400 -0.63 -13.68 -16.65
N TYR A 401 -1.10 -12.45 -16.80
CA TYR A 401 -2.51 -12.08 -16.78
C TYR A 401 -2.98 -11.62 -18.16
N PHE A 402 -3.90 -12.39 -18.75
CA PHE A 402 -4.37 -12.25 -20.12
C PHE A 402 -5.87 -11.90 -20.13
N CYS A 403 -6.19 -10.77 -20.73
CA CYS A 403 -7.54 -10.23 -20.88
C CYS A 403 -7.98 -10.53 -22.32
N VAL A 404 -8.94 -11.44 -22.51
CA VAL A 404 -9.26 -12.00 -23.84
C VAL A 404 -10.68 -11.63 -24.26
N ALA A 405 -10.81 -11.05 -25.45
CA ALA A 405 -12.10 -10.87 -26.12
C ALA A 405 -12.38 -12.06 -27.06
N PRO A 406 -13.64 -12.52 -27.16
CA PRO A 406 -13.99 -13.64 -28.04
C PRO A 406 -13.87 -13.24 -29.52
N GLY A 407 -13.27 -14.11 -30.33
CA GLY A 407 -13.29 -13.92 -31.79
C GLY A 407 -12.46 -14.94 -32.55
N SER A 408 -12.80 -15.12 -33.83
CA SER A 408 -12.21 -16.18 -34.66
C SER A 408 -10.75 -15.90 -35.02
N ARG A 409 -10.40 -14.68 -35.46
CA ARG A 409 -9.02 -14.37 -35.92
C ARG A 409 -7.99 -14.46 -34.80
N SER A 410 -8.41 -14.21 -33.56
CA SER A 410 -7.59 -14.34 -32.34
C SER A 410 -7.44 -15.76 -31.81
N SER A 411 -8.08 -16.77 -32.42
CA SER A 411 -8.03 -18.17 -31.94
C SER A 411 -6.62 -18.69 -31.63
N PRO A 412 -5.57 -18.47 -32.47
CA PRO A 412 -4.22 -18.96 -32.14
C PRO A 412 -3.69 -18.40 -30.82
N LEU A 413 -3.78 -17.08 -30.62
CA LEU A 413 -3.36 -16.40 -29.38
C LEU A 413 -4.21 -16.83 -28.18
N THR A 414 -5.53 -16.91 -28.36
CA THR A 414 -6.46 -17.30 -27.30
C THR A 414 -6.22 -18.74 -26.84
N ILE A 415 -6.01 -19.69 -27.76
CA ILE A 415 -5.75 -21.09 -27.44
C ILE A 415 -4.39 -21.24 -26.75
N ALA A 416 -3.35 -20.58 -27.25
CA ALA A 416 -2.03 -20.57 -26.60
C ALA A 416 -2.11 -19.99 -25.18
N ALA A 417 -2.75 -18.83 -25.00
CA ALA A 417 -2.91 -18.19 -23.70
C ALA A 417 -3.75 -19.04 -22.72
N ALA A 418 -4.83 -19.68 -23.18
CA ALA A 418 -5.71 -20.48 -22.32
C ALA A 418 -5.13 -21.87 -21.98
N SER A 419 -4.25 -22.43 -22.83
CA SER A 419 -3.64 -23.75 -22.63
C SER A 419 -2.36 -23.70 -21.79
N HIS A 420 -1.74 -22.53 -21.66
CA HIS A 420 -0.47 -22.36 -20.96
C HIS A 420 -0.64 -22.50 -19.42
N PRO A 421 0.15 -23.31 -18.71
CA PRO A 421 -0.11 -23.66 -17.30
C PRO A 421 0.11 -22.51 -16.29
N LEU A 422 0.85 -21.47 -16.65
CA LEU A 422 1.15 -20.32 -15.76
C LEU A 422 0.35 -19.06 -16.07
N THR A 423 -0.53 -19.08 -17.08
CA THR A 423 -1.34 -17.92 -17.43
C THR A 423 -2.65 -17.88 -16.62
N THR A 424 -3.25 -16.71 -16.61
CA THR A 424 -4.58 -16.45 -16.05
C THR A 424 -5.37 -15.70 -17.10
N CYS A 425 -6.31 -16.38 -17.74
CA CYS A 425 -7.19 -15.76 -18.71
C CYS A 425 -8.49 -15.28 -18.03
N ILE A 426 -8.88 -14.03 -18.30
CA ILE A 426 -10.23 -13.51 -18.04
C ILE A 426 -10.88 -13.15 -19.38
N ALA A 427 -12.17 -13.46 -19.54
CA ALA A 427 -12.89 -13.25 -20.79
C ALA A 427 -13.98 -12.19 -20.62
N CYS A 428 -14.09 -11.26 -21.57
CA CYS A 428 -15.18 -10.28 -21.61
C CYS A 428 -15.73 -10.14 -23.02
N ILE A 429 -17.04 -9.92 -23.13
CA ILE A 429 -17.73 -9.68 -24.41
C ILE A 429 -17.60 -8.23 -24.90
N ASP A 430 -17.23 -7.30 -24.02
CA ASP A 430 -17.04 -5.88 -24.32
C ASP A 430 -15.54 -5.58 -24.27
N GLU A 431 -14.92 -5.33 -25.44
CA GLU A 431 -13.47 -5.05 -25.52
C GLU A 431 -13.06 -3.78 -24.78
N ARG A 432 -13.95 -2.78 -24.69
CA ARG A 432 -13.67 -1.52 -23.99
C ARG A 432 -13.58 -1.78 -22.48
N SER A 433 -14.58 -2.46 -21.91
CA SER A 433 -14.54 -2.87 -20.49
C SER A 433 -13.36 -3.81 -20.23
N LEU A 434 -13.04 -4.74 -21.14
CA LEU A 434 -11.85 -5.60 -21.05
C LEU A 434 -10.53 -4.80 -21.00
N ALA A 435 -10.40 -3.78 -21.83
CA ALA A 435 -9.21 -2.93 -21.89
C ALA A 435 -9.01 -2.12 -20.60
N PHE A 436 -10.11 -1.60 -20.04
CA PHE A 436 -10.08 -0.92 -18.75
C PHE A 436 -9.80 -1.86 -17.59
N HIS A 437 -10.26 -3.11 -17.63
CA HIS A 437 -9.88 -4.14 -16.66
C HIS A 437 -8.37 -4.45 -16.71
N ALA A 438 -7.79 -4.55 -17.91
CA ALA A 438 -6.35 -4.70 -18.08
C ALA A 438 -5.54 -3.49 -17.55
N LEU A 439 -6.00 -2.26 -17.81
CA LEU A 439 -5.46 -1.03 -17.22
C LEU A 439 -5.51 -1.10 -15.68
N GLY A 440 -6.64 -1.55 -15.13
CA GLY A 440 -6.83 -1.72 -13.69
C GLY A 440 -5.85 -2.71 -13.08
N TYR A 441 -5.71 -3.89 -13.69
CA TYR A 441 -4.74 -4.90 -13.26
C TYR A 441 -3.32 -4.34 -13.26
N ALA A 442 -2.94 -3.59 -14.30
CA ALA A 442 -1.62 -2.99 -14.37
C ALA A 442 -1.38 -1.91 -13.30
N LYS A 443 -2.39 -1.09 -12.97
CA LYS A 443 -2.35 -0.17 -11.82
C LYS A 443 -2.18 -0.90 -10.48
N GLY A 444 -2.89 -2.02 -10.29
CA GLY A 444 -2.89 -2.75 -9.02
C GLY A 444 -1.61 -3.58 -8.79
N SER A 445 -1.15 -4.27 -9.83
CA SER A 445 -0.01 -5.21 -9.78
C SER A 445 1.34 -4.59 -10.11
N GLN A 446 1.35 -3.38 -10.70
CA GLN A 446 2.54 -2.74 -11.29
C GLN A 446 3.20 -3.57 -12.42
N LYS A 447 2.49 -4.55 -12.98
CA LYS A 447 2.93 -5.40 -14.11
C LYS A 447 1.99 -5.22 -15.31
N PRO A 448 2.47 -5.29 -16.57
CA PRO A 448 1.59 -5.18 -17.72
C PRO A 448 0.56 -6.33 -17.76
N ALA A 449 -0.69 -6.00 -18.03
CA ALA A 449 -1.67 -6.97 -18.53
C ALA A 449 -1.49 -7.15 -20.05
N VAL A 450 -1.72 -8.37 -20.54
CA VAL A 450 -1.82 -8.65 -21.96
C VAL A 450 -3.30 -8.60 -22.37
N ILE A 451 -3.62 -7.90 -23.45
CA ILE A 451 -4.96 -7.90 -24.06
C ILE A 451 -4.89 -8.68 -25.37
N ILE A 452 -5.81 -9.62 -25.58
CA ILE A 452 -6.01 -10.32 -26.86
C ILE A 452 -7.38 -9.93 -27.42
N THR A 453 -7.41 -9.42 -28.65
CA THR A 453 -8.64 -9.15 -29.40
C THR A 453 -8.57 -9.73 -30.81
N SER A 454 -9.74 -9.96 -31.40
CA SER A 454 -9.89 -10.22 -32.83
C SER A 454 -9.76 -8.91 -33.63
N SER A 455 -9.74 -9.00 -34.96
CA SER A 455 -9.60 -7.82 -35.84
C SER A 455 -10.88 -7.00 -35.94
N GLY A 456 -10.78 -5.82 -36.54
CA GLY A 456 -11.91 -4.92 -36.78
C GLY A 456 -12.16 -3.99 -35.60
N THR A 457 -13.42 -3.60 -35.39
CA THR A 457 -13.81 -2.64 -34.35
C THR A 457 -13.49 -3.09 -32.92
N ALA A 458 -13.27 -4.38 -32.69
CA ALA A 458 -12.73 -4.93 -31.44
C ALA A 458 -11.40 -4.24 -31.03
N VAL A 459 -10.55 -3.91 -32.01
CA VAL A 459 -9.32 -3.12 -31.82
C VAL A 459 -9.65 -1.68 -31.44
N SER A 460 -10.57 -1.04 -32.18
CA SER A 460 -10.97 0.35 -31.92
C SER A 460 -11.62 0.55 -30.55
N ASN A 461 -12.31 -0.47 -30.01
CA ASN A 461 -12.90 -0.43 -28.66
C ASN A 461 -11.83 -0.38 -27.54
N LEU A 462 -10.59 -0.81 -27.78
CA LEU A 462 -9.50 -0.69 -26.80
C LEU A 462 -9.05 0.76 -26.60
N PHE A 463 -9.33 1.64 -27.56
CA PHE A 463 -8.70 2.96 -27.67
C PHE A 463 -8.89 3.86 -26.42
N PRO A 464 -10.06 3.97 -25.77
CA PRO A 464 -10.21 4.84 -24.59
C PRO A 464 -9.29 4.44 -23.42
N ALA A 465 -9.15 3.13 -23.17
CA ALA A 465 -8.22 2.62 -22.18
C ALA A 465 -6.75 2.82 -22.59
N VAL A 466 -6.43 2.73 -23.88
CA VAL A 466 -5.08 3.06 -24.41
C VAL A 466 -4.75 4.53 -24.21
N VAL A 467 -5.70 5.44 -24.40
CA VAL A 467 -5.53 6.88 -24.12
C VAL A 467 -5.28 7.10 -22.62
N GLU A 468 -6.12 6.56 -21.73
CA GLU A 468 -5.92 6.67 -20.28
C GLU A 468 -4.58 6.07 -19.84
N ALA A 469 -4.21 4.88 -20.33
CA ALA A 469 -2.92 4.24 -20.04
C ALA A 469 -1.73 5.10 -20.48
N SER A 470 -1.82 5.70 -21.67
CA SER A 470 -0.78 6.56 -22.22
C SER A 470 -0.59 7.84 -21.42
N GLN A 471 -1.69 8.51 -21.06
CA GLN A 471 -1.66 9.72 -20.24
C GLN A 471 -1.22 9.41 -18.80
N ASN A 472 -1.62 8.25 -18.26
CA ASN A 472 -1.39 7.88 -16.86
C ASN A 472 -0.14 6.99 -16.65
N PHE A 473 0.71 6.85 -17.67
CA PHE A 473 1.94 6.05 -17.65
C PHE A 473 1.77 4.62 -17.12
N VAL A 474 0.69 3.95 -17.55
CA VAL A 474 0.39 2.56 -17.17
C VAL A 474 0.83 1.60 -18.29
N PRO A 475 1.67 0.59 -18.02
CA PRO A 475 2.14 -0.34 -19.03
C PRO A 475 1.08 -1.38 -19.40
N MET A 476 0.85 -1.60 -20.69
CA MET A 476 -0.12 -2.57 -21.23
C MET A 476 0.41 -3.17 -22.54
N LEU A 477 0.12 -4.44 -22.82
CA LEU A 477 0.51 -5.10 -24.07
C LEU A 477 -0.73 -5.50 -24.87
N LEU A 478 -0.95 -4.88 -26.03
CA LEU A 478 -2.08 -5.15 -26.91
C LEU A 478 -1.64 -6.12 -28.01
N LEU A 479 -2.19 -7.34 -28.01
CA LEU A 479 -2.01 -8.34 -29.06
C LEU A 479 -3.29 -8.39 -29.91
N THR A 480 -3.32 -7.63 -31.01
CA THR A 480 -4.52 -7.53 -31.86
C THR A 480 -4.38 -8.47 -33.04
N ALA A 481 -5.22 -9.50 -33.10
CA ALA A 481 -5.19 -10.42 -34.24
C ALA A 481 -5.71 -9.73 -35.50
N ASP A 482 -5.04 -9.89 -36.64
CA ASP A 482 -5.38 -9.21 -37.89
C ASP A 482 -5.62 -10.18 -39.05
N ARG A 483 -6.23 -9.67 -40.12
CA ARG A 483 -6.23 -10.35 -41.42
C ARG A 483 -4.83 -10.23 -42.05
N PRO A 484 -4.41 -11.21 -42.87
CA PRO A 484 -3.15 -11.13 -43.59
C PRO A 484 -3.22 -10.04 -44.68
N PRO A 485 -2.07 -9.50 -45.16
CA PRO A 485 -2.03 -8.36 -46.08
C PRO A 485 -2.88 -8.53 -47.35
N GLU A 486 -2.96 -9.74 -47.90
CA GLU A 486 -3.80 -10.04 -49.07
C GLU A 486 -5.32 -9.92 -48.85
N LEU A 487 -5.77 -9.69 -47.61
CA LEU A 487 -7.17 -9.46 -47.24
C LEU A 487 -7.42 -8.07 -46.63
N VAL A 488 -6.44 -7.15 -46.67
CA VAL A 488 -6.60 -5.75 -46.25
C VAL A 488 -7.02 -4.89 -47.45
N ASP A 489 -7.86 -3.89 -47.24
CA ASP A 489 -8.36 -2.93 -48.24
C ASP A 489 -9.07 -3.52 -49.49
N VAL A 490 -9.44 -4.81 -49.45
CA VAL A 490 -10.17 -5.54 -50.51
C VAL A 490 -11.64 -5.84 -50.14
N GLY A 491 -12.18 -5.19 -49.11
CA GLY A 491 -13.56 -5.41 -48.64
C GLY A 491 -13.79 -6.74 -47.91
N ALA A 492 -12.73 -7.42 -47.45
CA ALA A 492 -12.84 -8.65 -46.69
C ALA A 492 -13.56 -8.42 -45.34
N ASN A 493 -14.42 -9.37 -44.96
CA ASN A 493 -15.27 -9.21 -43.77
C ASN A 493 -14.43 -8.97 -42.48
N GLN A 494 -14.75 -7.87 -41.79
CA GLN A 494 -14.14 -7.46 -40.51
C GLN A 494 -12.59 -7.36 -40.61
N ALA A 495 -12.07 -6.98 -41.79
CA ALA A 495 -10.73 -6.43 -41.96
C ALA A 495 -10.79 -4.89 -41.93
N ILE A 496 -9.84 -4.25 -41.26
CA ILE A 496 -9.67 -2.79 -41.24
C ILE A 496 -8.17 -2.47 -41.27
N ASN A 497 -7.80 -1.21 -41.47
CA ASN A 497 -6.42 -0.79 -41.26
C ASN A 497 -6.08 -0.75 -39.75
N GLN A 498 -5.31 -1.75 -39.28
CA GLN A 498 -4.79 -1.83 -37.92
C GLN A 498 -3.35 -1.31 -37.79
N VAL A 499 -2.72 -0.88 -38.90
CA VAL A 499 -1.34 -0.37 -38.89
C VAL A 499 -1.31 0.98 -38.18
N ASN A 500 -0.54 1.05 -37.08
CA ASN A 500 -0.42 2.25 -36.25
C ASN A 500 -1.78 2.81 -35.76
N HIS A 501 -2.78 1.94 -35.52
CA HIS A 501 -4.17 2.31 -35.25
C HIS A 501 -4.37 3.33 -34.11
N TYR A 502 -3.52 3.27 -33.08
CA TYR A 502 -3.56 4.17 -31.91
C TYR A 502 -2.62 5.37 -32.00
N GLY A 503 -1.83 5.49 -33.08
CA GLY A 503 -0.83 6.54 -33.26
C GLY A 503 0.10 6.71 -32.04
N ASN A 504 0.36 7.96 -31.66
CA ASN A 504 1.29 8.32 -30.60
C ASN A 504 0.80 8.00 -29.16
N PHE A 505 -0.40 7.42 -29.00
CA PHE A 505 -0.83 6.96 -27.68
C PHE A 505 -0.08 5.70 -27.23
N VAL A 506 0.41 4.87 -28.14
CA VAL A 506 1.32 3.77 -27.78
C VAL A 506 2.78 4.22 -27.75
N ARG A 507 3.59 3.63 -26.87
CA ARG A 507 5.06 3.88 -26.82
C ARG A 507 5.77 3.29 -28.03
N HIS A 508 5.17 2.27 -28.65
CA HIS A 508 5.60 1.69 -29.91
C HIS A 508 4.48 0.89 -30.55
N PHE A 509 4.51 0.83 -31.88
CA PHE A 509 3.74 -0.08 -32.70
C PHE A 509 4.68 -1.10 -33.33
N PHE A 510 4.39 -2.39 -33.19
CA PHE A 510 5.02 -3.48 -33.91
C PHE A 510 3.97 -4.13 -34.82
N SER A 511 4.31 -4.37 -36.08
CA SER A 511 3.53 -5.25 -36.94
C SER A 511 4.34 -6.51 -37.20
N LEU A 512 3.84 -7.66 -36.72
CA LEU A 512 4.37 -8.94 -37.15
C LEU A 512 3.95 -9.18 -38.62
N PRO A 513 4.75 -9.89 -39.43
CA PRO A 513 4.27 -10.48 -40.67
C PRO A 513 3.36 -11.68 -40.34
N PRO A 514 2.58 -12.19 -41.32
CA PRO A 514 1.85 -13.43 -41.13
C PRO A 514 2.81 -14.60 -40.84
N PRO A 515 2.47 -15.51 -39.91
CA PRO A 515 3.31 -16.65 -39.58
C PRO A 515 3.78 -17.46 -40.80
N THR A 516 5.10 -17.64 -40.87
CA THR A 516 5.79 -18.49 -41.85
C THR A 516 7.01 -19.14 -41.16
N ASP A 517 7.40 -20.30 -41.66
CA ASP A 517 8.61 -21.05 -41.32
C ASP A 517 9.86 -20.51 -42.05
N ASP A 518 9.71 -19.64 -43.05
CA ASP A 518 10.84 -18.90 -43.66
C ASP A 518 11.49 -17.89 -42.70
N ILE A 519 10.78 -17.47 -41.65
CA ILE A 519 11.22 -16.45 -40.69
C ILE A 519 11.61 -17.12 -39.37
N SER A 520 12.87 -16.95 -38.99
CA SER A 520 13.42 -17.43 -37.71
C SER A 520 12.58 -16.95 -36.52
N ALA A 521 12.12 -17.89 -35.69
CA ALA A 521 11.31 -17.68 -34.50
C ALA A 521 11.90 -16.66 -33.51
N ARG A 522 13.23 -16.48 -33.50
CA ARG A 522 13.92 -15.40 -32.75
C ARG A 522 13.33 -14.00 -33.02
N TYR A 523 12.84 -13.73 -34.23
CA TYR A 523 12.19 -12.45 -34.56
C TYR A 523 10.92 -12.21 -33.70
N VAL A 524 10.13 -13.25 -33.49
CA VAL A 524 8.93 -13.20 -32.64
C VAL A 524 9.33 -12.93 -31.18
N LEU A 525 10.28 -13.71 -30.64
CA LEU A 525 10.75 -13.58 -29.25
C LEU A 525 11.33 -12.18 -28.98
N THR A 526 12.30 -11.75 -29.79
CA THR A 526 12.93 -10.42 -29.68
C THR A 526 11.97 -9.25 -29.89
N THR A 527 10.87 -9.44 -30.63
CA THR A 527 9.80 -8.46 -30.75
C THR A 527 9.01 -8.33 -29.45
N VAL A 528 8.67 -9.46 -28.80
CA VAL A 528 7.97 -9.46 -27.50
C VAL A 528 8.87 -8.91 -26.39
N ASP A 529 10.14 -9.30 -26.35
CA ASP A 529 11.19 -8.72 -25.49
C ASP A 529 11.22 -7.18 -25.61
N SER A 530 11.37 -6.69 -26.85
CA SER A 530 11.43 -5.25 -27.16
C SER A 530 10.14 -4.52 -26.82
N ALA A 531 8.98 -5.19 -26.95
CA ALA A 531 7.68 -4.65 -26.60
C ALA A 531 7.55 -4.47 -25.09
N VAL A 532 7.80 -5.52 -24.30
CA VAL A 532 7.71 -5.43 -22.84
C VAL A 532 8.69 -4.39 -22.30
N PHE A 533 9.95 -4.39 -22.76
CA PHE A 533 10.94 -3.40 -22.36
C PHE A 533 10.48 -1.96 -22.64
N LYS A 534 9.91 -1.68 -23.82
CA LYS A 534 9.38 -0.34 -24.15
C LYS A 534 8.11 0.02 -23.36
N ALA A 535 7.28 -0.96 -22.98
CA ALA A 535 6.11 -0.73 -22.13
C ALA A 535 6.53 -0.29 -20.71
N THR A 536 7.57 -0.92 -20.17
CA THR A 536 8.06 -0.74 -18.78
C THR A 536 9.31 0.13 -18.67
N SER A 537 9.70 0.84 -19.73
CA SER A 537 10.76 1.86 -19.69
C SER A 537 10.16 3.24 -19.55
N SER A 538 10.80 4.15 -18.81
CA SER A 538 10.28 5.51 -18.64
C SER A 538 10.32 6.30 -19.97
N PRO A 539 9.22 6.92 -20.43
CA PRO A 539 7.87 6.92 -19.84
C PRO A 539 7.09 5.62 -20.09
N HIS A 540 6.63 4.93 -19.03
CA HIS A 540 5.81 3.72 -19.15
C HIS A 540 4.56 3.96 -20.01
N GLY A 541 4.01 2.94 -20.66
CA GLY A 541 2.76 3.08 -21.41
C GLY A 541 2.35 1.84 -22.22
N PRO A 542 1.24 1.94 -22.97
CA PRO A 542 0.74 0.84 -23.79
C PRO A 542 1.64 0.59 -25.02
N ILE A 543 1.74 -0.67 -25.44
CA ILE A 543 2.41 -1.13 -26.66
C ILE A 543 1.41 -1.91 -27.50
N HIS A 544 1.42 -1.71 -28.82
CA HIS A 544 0.59 -2.44 -29.77
C HIS A 544 1.45 -3.38 -30.61
N ILE A 545 1.16 -4.68 -30.55
CA ILE A 545 1.63 -5.68 -31.51
C ILE A 545 0.43 -6.12 -32.36
N ASN A 546 0.51 -5.86 -33.66
CA ASN A 546 -0.45 -6.36 -34.64
C ASN A 546 -0.02 -7.76 -35.12
N CYS A 547 -0.93 -8.73 -35.04
CA CYS A 547 -0.67 -10.15 -35.24
C CYS A 547 -1.53 -10.71 -36.39
N PRO A 548 -1.16 -10.54 -37.66
CA PRO A 548 -1.92 -11.07 -38.79
C PRO A 548 -1.86 -12.60 -38.85
N PHE A 549 -3.02 -13.28 -39.00
CA PHE A 549 -3.08 -14.74 -39.11
C PHE A 549 -3.81 -15.19 -40.38
N ARG A 550 -3.13 -16.01 -41.20
CA ARG A 550 -3.72 -16.69 -42.36
C ARG A 550 -4.62 -17.85 -41.91
N GLU A 551 -5.60 -18.21 -42.72
CA GLU A 551 -6.37 -19.44 -42.49
C GLU A 551 -5.58 -20.70 -42.91
N PRO A 552 -5.79 -21.84 -42.22
CA PRO A 552 -6.74 -22.09 -41.15
C PRO A 552 -6.28 -21.57 -39.79
N LEU A 553 -7.23 -21.06 -39.02
CA LEU A 553 -7.02 -20.53 -37.66
C LEU A 553 -7.20 -21.59 -36.56
N ALA A 554 -7.84 -22.71 -36.91
CA ALA A 554 -8.10 -23.82 -36.01
C ALA A 554 -6.84 -24.66 -35.76
N ASN A 555 -6.93 -25.54 -34.76
CA ASN A 555 -5.96 -26.60 -34.51
C ASN A 555 -6.08 -27.73 -35.57
N SER A 556 -5.81 -27.37 -36.84
CA SER A 556 -5.72 -28.32 -37.95
C SER A 556 -4.24 -28.59 -38.27
N PRO A 557 -3.77 -29.86 -38.19
CA PRO A 557 -2.40 -30.21 -38.52
C PRO A 557 -2.01 -29.81 -39.95
N ARG A 558 -0.86 -29.16 -40.09
CA ARG A 558 -0.18 -28.85 -41.36
C ARG A 558 1.33 -28.97 -41.13
N ASN A 559 2.05 -29.52 -42.11
CA ASN A 559 3.50 -29.56 -42.06
C ASN A 559 4.08 -28.14 -42.13
N TRP A 560 5.13 -27.89 -41.34
CA TRP A 560 5.95 -26.68 -41.33
C TRP A 560 7.40 -27.09 -41.03
N ASN A 561 8.37 -26.31 -41.47
CA ASN A 561 9.79 -26.62 -41.33
C ASN A 561 10.33 -26.19 -39.95
N HIS A 562 10.92 -27.14 -39.23
CA HIS A 562 11.51 -26.91 -37.91
C HIS A 562 12.79 -26.04 -37.95
N ASP A 563 13.39 -25.81 -39.12
CA ASP A 563 14.56 -24.93 -39.29
C ASP A 563 14.31 -23.51 -38.75
N CYS A 564 13.05 -23.05 -38.70
CA CYS A 564 12.68 -21.75 -38.11
C CYS A 564 13.00 -21.65 -36.61
N LEU A 565 13.17 -22.79 -35.92
CA LEU A 565 13.55 -22.89 -34.50
C LEU A 565 15.07 -22.96 -34.27
N SER A 566 15.87 -22.96 -35.34
CA SER A 566 17.34 -23.08 -35.25
C SER A 566 17.96 -22.01 -34.33
N GLY A 567 18.80 -22.47 -33.39
CA GLY A 567 19.46 -21.62 -32.40
C GLY A 567 18.59 -21.24 -31.19
N LEU A 568 17.43 -21.87 -31.00
CA LEU A 568 16.62 -21.72 -29.78
C LEU A 568 16.95 -22.75 -28.69
N ASP A 569 17.93 -23.63 -28.87
CA ASP A 569 18.25 -24.76 -27.97
C ASP A 569 18.47 -24.32 -26.51
N HIS A 570 19.18 -23.21 -26.31
CA HIS A 570 19.39 -22.64 -24.97
C HIS A 570 18.08 -22.09 -24.37
N TRP A 571 17.22 -21.46 -25.17
CA TRP A 571 15.94 -20.91 -24.72
C TRP A 571 14.93 -22.03 -24.40
N LEU A 572 14.87 -23.07 -25.23
CA LEU A 572 14.04 -24.26 -25.01
C LEU A 572 14.44 -25.07 -23.77
N SER A 573 15.72 -25.01 -23.35
CA SER A 573 16.25 -25.77 -22.20
C SER A 573 16.19 -25.02 -20.86
N ASN A 574 15.61 -23.82 -20.81
CA ASN A 574 15.38 -23.08 -19.57
C ASN A 574 14.08 -22.25 -19.62
N SER A 575 13.80 -21.49 -18.55
CA SER A 575 12.60 -20.67 -18.36
C SER A 575 12.90 -19.17 -18.33
N GLU A 576 13.95 -18.74 -19.02
CA GLU A 576 14.45 -17.36 -18.98
C GLU A 576 14.11 -16.65 -20.30
N PRO A 577 13.93 -15.31 -20.28
CA PRO A 577 13.67 -14.54 -21.49
C PRO A 577 14.75 -14.70 -22.54
N PHE A 578 14.37 -14.61 -23.81
CA PHE A 578 15.31 -14.68 -24.94
C PHE A 578 16.28 -13.48 -24.92
N THR A 579 15.77 -12.26 -24.71
CA THR A 579 16.58 -11.05 -24.57
C THR A 579 16.47 -10.47 -23.16
N ARG A 580 17.58 -10.47 -22.42
CA ARG A 580 17.63 -9.83 -21.10
C ARG A 580 18.05 -8.38 -21.21
N TYR A 581 17.13 -7.47 -20.95
CA TYR A 581 17.45 -6.06 -20.70
C TYR A 581 17.99 -5.89 -19.29
N ILE A 582 19.31 -5.71 -19.17
CA ILE A 582 19.97 -5.45 -17.90
C ILE A 582 19.95 -3.94 -17.65
N PRO A 583 19.22 -3.44 -16.62
CA PRO A 583 19.32 -2.04 -16.25
C PRO A 583 20.71 -1.79 -15.65
N LEU A 584 21.56 -1.09 -16.41
CA LEU A 584 22.73 -0.46 -15.83
C LEU A 584 22.23 0.61 -14.85
N GLN A 585 22.18 0.26 -13.56
CA GLN A 585 22.23 1.27 -12.52
C GLN A 585 23.44 2.15 -12.83
N HIS A 586 23.23 3.47 -12.93
CA HIS A 586 24.33 4.42 -12.98
C HIS A 586 25.13 4.21 -11.70
N SER A 587 26.29 3.56 -11.84
CA SER A 587 27.15 3.28 -10.71
C SER A 587 27.64 4.60 -10.11
N LEU A 588 28.16 4.52 -8.88
CA LEU A 588 28.68 5.63 -8.08
C LEU A 588 29.82 6.45 -8.77
N ALA A 589 30.20 6.10 -10.00
CA ALA A 589 31.04 6.90 -10.89
C ALA A 589 30.35 8.20 -11.39
N CYS A 590 29.01 8.29 -11.37
CA CYS A 590 28.30 9.54 -11.65
C CYS A 590 28.09 10.41 -10.39
N ASN A 591 29.19 10.81 -9.74
CA ASN A 591 29.18 11.73 -8.58
C ASN A 591 28.62 13.14 -8.89
N ASN A 592 28.21 13.43 -10.13
CA ASN A 592 27.57 14.69 -10.50
C ASN A 592 26.12 14.84 -10.05
N MET A 593 25.39 13.80 -9.60
CA MET A 593 24.03 13.99 -9.07
C MET A 593 23.95 15.07 -7.99
N TYR A 594 24.99 15.22 -7.16
CA TYR A 594 25.09 16.28 -6.15
C TYR A 594 25.32 17.67 -6.76
N GLY A 595 26.05 17.75 -7.89
CA GLY A 595 26.25 18.98 -8.64
C GLY A 595 25.00 19.41 -9.40
N ASP A 596 24.34 18.47 -10.07
CA ASP A 596 23.09 18.69 -10.81
C ASP A 596 21.93 19.06 -9.86
N MET A 597 21.94 18.54 -8.63
CA MET A 597 21.01 18.91 -7.55
C MET A 597 21.41 20.16 -6.75
N ALA A 598 22.61 20.71 -6.93
CA ALA A 598 23.17 21.73 -6.02
C ALA A 598 22.30 23.01 -5.96
N GLU A 599 21.72 23.41 -7.10
CA GLU A 599 20.79 24.55 -7.16
C GLU A 599 19.50 24.26 -6.37
N ALA A 600 18.84 23.14 -6.65
CA ALA A 600 17.62 22.73 -5.94
C ALA A 600 17.85 22.60 -4.43
N LEU A 601 18.97 21.99 -4.01
CA LEU A 601 19.36 21.87 -2.60
C LEU A 601 19.53 23.25 -1.93
N LYS A 602 20.17 24.20 -2.61
CA LYS A 602 20.36 25.57 -2.11
C LYS A 602 19.05 26.33 -1.99
N LEU A 603 18.15 26.18 -2.97
CA LEU A 603 16.81 26.80 -2.94
C LEU A 603 16.00 26.25 -1.75
N ILE A 604 15.97 24.93 -1.57
CA ILE A 604 15.25 24.25 -0.48
C ILE A 604 15.84 24.63 0.89
N GLN A 605 17.16 24.70 1.03
CA GLN A 605 17.81 25.10 2.28
C GLN A 605 17.52 26.57 2.66
N GLY A 606 17.36 27.44 1.66
CA GLY A 606 17.09 28.87 1.83
C GLY A 606 15.63 29.25 2.09
N ALA A 607 14.68 28.32 1.96
CA ALA A 607 13.25 28.60 2.04
C ALA A 607 12.78 28.94 3.47
N ASP A 608 12.01 30.02 3.60
CA ASP A 608 11.34 30.42 4.85
C ASP A 608 9.85 30.03 4.86
N HIS A 609 9.22 29.92 3.69
CA HIS A 609 7.80 29.63 3.50
C HIS A 609 7.57 28.42 2.58
N GLY A 610 8.45 27.42 2.69
CA GLY A 610 8.38 26.20 1.91
C GLY A 610 7.05 25.45 2.07
N ILE A 611 6.58 24.81 0.99
CA ILE A 611 5.39 23.93 0.97
C ILE A 611 5.74 22.61 0.26
N LEU A 612 5.27 21.50 0.82
CA LEU A 612 5.21 20.21 0.15
C LEU A 612 3.80 19.98 -0.41
N VAL A 613 3.71 19.49 -1.64
CA VAL A 613 2.44 19.06 -2.28
C VAL A 613 2.58 17.60 -2.67
N PHE A 614 1.75 16.73 -2.09
CA PHE A 614 1.69 15.32 -2.45
C PHE A 614 0.51 15.09 -3.38
N GLY A 615 0.81 14.92 -4.67
CA GLY A 615 -0.14 14.54 -5.71
C GLY A 615 -0.45 13.05 -5.67
N SER A 616 -0.74 12.45 -6.83
CA SER A 616 -0.99 11.01 -6.90
C SER A 616 0.30 10.19 -6.75
N ILE A 617 0.29 9.22 -5.83
CA ILE A 617 1.38 8.29 -5.56
C ILE A 617 0.82 6.86 -5.63
N GLN A 618 1.39 5.97 -6.45
CA GLN A 618 0.78 4.67 -6.77
C GLN A 618 1.21 3.50 -5.87
N ASN A 619 2.44 3.53 -5.34
CA ASN A 619 3.04 2.44 -4.56
C ASN A 619 3.35 2.87 -3.12
N GLU A 620 3.47 1.89 -2.22
CA GLU A 620 3.60 2.12 -0.77
C GLU A 620 4.99 2.62 -0.37
N ASP A 621 6.03 2.26 -1.13
CA ASP A 621 7.43 2.68 -0.89
C ASP A 621 7.66 4.17 -1.20
N ASP A 622 7.04 4.70 -2.25
CA ASP A 622 7.10 6.12 -2.59
C ASP A 622 6.31 6.96 -1.57
N VAL A 623 5.19 6.44 -1.03
CA VAL A 623 4.48 7.07 0.09
C VAL A 623 5.35 7.06 1.35
N TRP A 624 6.05 5.96 1.62
CA TRP A 624 7.02 5.85 2.71
C TRP A 624 8.15 6.88 2.58
N ALA A 625 8.74 7.00 1.38
CA ALA A 625 9.76 7.99 1.09
C ALA A 625 9.25 9.43 1.25
N ALA A 626 8.06 9.73 0.74
CA ALA A 626 7.40 11.03 0.90
C ALA A 626 7.15 11.39 2.37
N LEU A 627 6.72 10.42 3.20
CA LEU A 627 6.55 10.62 4.65
C LEU A 627 7.89 10.92 5.36
N LEU A 628 8.97 10.23 5.01
CA LEU A 628 10.30 10.51 5.57
C LEU A 628 10.84 11.88 5.12
N LEU A 629 10.61 12.26 3.87
CA LEU A 629 10.93 13.61 3.37
C LEU A 629 10.14 14.70 4.11
N ALA A 630 8.83 14.53 4.29
CA ALA A 630 7.99 15.46 5.05
C ALA A 630 8.44 15.59 6.51
N LYS A 631 8.86 14.48 7.13
CA LYS A 631 9.42 14.50 8.49
C LYS A 631 10.79 15.20 8.56
N HIS A 632 11.60 15.12 7.51
CA HIS A 632 12.89 15.81 7.42
C HIS A 632 12.72 17.32 7.25
N LEU A 633 11.85 17.74 6.33
CA LEU A 633 11.61 19.15 6.02
C LEU A 633 10.77 19.88 7.09
N LEU A 634 9.83 19.19 7.75
CA LEU A 634 8.84 19.76 8.67
C LEU A 634 8.00 20.93 8.09
N TRP A 635 7.98 21.05 6.76
CA TRP A 635 7.15 21.99 6.02
C TRP A 635 5.66 21.57 6.07
N PRO A 636 4.71 22.51 5.88
CA PRO A 636 3.32 22.17 5.64
C PRO A 636 3.17 21.28 4.40
N VAL A 637 2.41 20.20 4.54
CA VAL A 637 2.18 19.19 3.50
C VAL A 637 0.72 19.24 3.05
N ILE A 638 0.49 19.72 1.84
CA ILE A 638 -0.82 19.64 1.18
C ILE A 638 -0.95 18.25 0.57
N VAL A 639 -2.02 17.52 0.91
CA VAL A 639 -2.26 16.15 0.43
C VAL A 639 -3.49 16.09 -0.47
N ASP A 640 -3.28 15.71 -1.73
CA ASP A 640 -4.34 15.35 -2.67
C ASP A 640 -5.01 14.04 -2.23
N ALA A 641 -6.31 13.87 -2.51
CA ALA A 641 -7.02 12.61 -2.28
C ALA A 641 -6.30 11.38 -2.86
N GLN A 642 -5.66 11.51 -4.02
CA GLN A 642 -4.94 10.42 -4.70
C GLN A 642 -3.54 10.12 -4.16
N SER A 643 -3.06 10.86 -3.16
CA SER A 643 -1.81 10.53 -2.45
C SER A 643 -1.97 9.33 -1.51
N GLY A 644 -3.21 8.94 -1.18
CA GLY A 644 -3.52 7.97 -0.12
C GLY A 644 -3.28 8.49 1.30
N LEU A 645 -2.57 9.61 1.47
CA LEU A 645 -2.27 10.24 2.76
C LEU A 645 -3.40 11.12 3.29
N ARG A 646 -4.42 11.39 2.47
CA ARG A 646 -5.71 11.93 2.92
C ARG A 646 -6.50 10.95 3.80
N LEU A 647 -6.24 9.64 3.62
CA LEU A 647 -6.88 8.52 4.33
C LEU A 647 -6.03 8.00 5.50
N ARG A 648 -5.01 8.75 5.90
CA ARG A 648 -3.98 8.27 6.82
C ARG A 648 -4.55 7.88 8.19
N LYS A 649 -4.00 6.82 8.78
CA LYS A 649 -4.36 6.34 10.14
C LYS A 649 -3.19 6.49 11.09
N TYR A 650 -3.38 7.23 12.18
CA TYR A 650 -2.30 7.55 13.12
C TYR A 650 -1.95 6.39 14.06
N LEU A 651 -0.65 6.17 14.27
CA LEU A 651 -0.08 5.01 14.98
C LEU A 651 0.15 5.23 16.47
N SER A 652 0.23 6.48 16.93
CA SER A 652 0.46 6.82 18.34
C SER A 652 -0.71 7.60 18.96
N SER A 653 -0.88 7.47 20.27
CA SER A 653 -1.86 8.25 21.05
C SER A 653 -1.30 9.59 21.58
N PHE A 654 -0.01 9.83 21.39
CA PHE A 654 0.69 11.03 21.81
C PHE A 654 1.28 11.74 20.59
N LEU A 655 0.63 12.85 20.21
CA LEU A 655 1.15 13.81 19.24
C LEU A 655 2.26 14.62 19.90
N ASP A 656 3.50 14.17 19.73
CA ASP A 656 4.66 14.90 20.21
C ASP A 656 4.88 16.13 19.30
N SER A 657 5.44 17.23 19.84
CA SER A 657 5.38 18.54 19.15
C SER A 657 6.26 18.67 17.88
N LYS A 658 6.72 17.57 17.29
CA LYS A 658 7.63 17.48 16.13
C LYS A 658 7.04 16.71 14.93
N ASP A 659 5.74 16.43 14.93
CA ASP A 659 5.08 15.69 13.85
C ASP A 659 4.90 16.48 12.53
N ILE A 660 4.67 15.74 11.45
CA ILE A 660 4.36 16.27 10.11
C ILE A 660 3.06 17.11 10.17
N LEU A 661 3.10 18.34 9.66
CA LEU A 661 1.90 19.17 9.49
C LEU A 661 1.26 18.84 8.15
N PHE A 662 0.27 17.96 8.15
CA PHE A 662 -0.66 17.83 7.02
C PHE A 662 -1.65 18.98 7.02
N VAL A 663 -1.97 19.50 5.84
CA VAL A 663 -2.91 20.61 5.61
C VAL A 663 -4.02 20.11 4.71
N ASP A 664 -5.01 19.46 5.31
CA ASP A 664 -6.11 18.85 4.58
C ASP A 664 -7.04 19.94 4.01
N GLN A 665 -7.32 21.00 4.76
CA GLN A 665 -8.34 21.99 4.40
C GLN A 665 -7.83 23.06 3.43
N MET A 666 -6.66 22.90 2.82
CA MET A 666 -6.04 23.91 1.96
C MET A 666 -6.97 24.41 0.84
N ASP A 667 -7.66 23.50 0.14
CA ASP A 667 -8.60 23.89 -0.91
C ASP A 667 -9.76 24.77 -0.38
N GLN A 668 -10.23 24.52 0.85
CA GLN A 668 -11.29 25.32 1.48
C GLN A 668 -10.77 26.64 2.05
N LEU A 669 -9.55 26.65 2.63
CA LEU A 669 -8.85 27.86 3.06
C LEU A 669 -8.70 28.87 1.92
N LEU A 670 -8.36 28.37 0.73
CA LEU A 670 -8.20 29.15 -0.49
C LEU A 670 -9.52 29.69 -1.07
N LEU A 671 -10.68 29.52 -0.41
CA LEU A 671 -11.90 30.26 -0.71
C LEU A 671 -11.82 31.73 -0.27
N SER A 672 -11.04 32.04 0.79
CA SER A 672 -10.81 33.39 1.30
C SER A 672 -9.82 34.15 0.42
N ASP A 673 -10.19 35.36 -0.03
CA ASP A 673 -9.24 36.25 -0.72
C ASP A 673 -8.09 36.73 0.17
N SER A 674 -8.35 36.92 1.47
CA SER A 674 -7.30 37.30 2.42
C SER A 674 -6.30 36.16 2.62
N VAL A 675 -6.75 34.91 2.72
CA VAL A 675 -5.86 33.74 2.76
C VAL A 675 -5.14 33.56 1.42
N ARG A 676 -5.82 33.68 0.27
CA ARG A 676 -5.19 33.63 -1.06
C ARG A 676 -4.10 34.71 -1.25
N ALA A 677 -4.24 35.89 -0.63
CA ALA A 677 -3.25 36.95 -0.71
C ALA A 677 -2.08 36.77 0.28
N TRP A 678 -2.33 36.12 1.43
CA TRP A 678 -1.35 35.83 2.47
C TRP A 678 -0.52 34.57 2.19
N MET A 679 -1.12 33.55 1.57
CA MET A 679 -0.50 32.27 1.25
C MET A 679 0.47 32.43 0.07
N LYS A 680 1.71 32.83 0.37
CA LYS A 680 2.81 32.96 -0.59
C LYS A 680 3.98 32.09 -0.16
N ALA A 681 4.14 30.95 -0.83
CA ALA A 681 5.33 30.11 -0.67
C ALA A 681 6.50 30.72 -1.45
N ASP A 682 7.71 30.53 -0.93
CA ASP A 682 8.96 30.86 -1.62
C ASP A 682 9.57 29.64 -2.33
N VAL A 683 9.32 28.43 -1.85
CA VAL A 683 9.64 27.16 -2.54
C VAL A 683 8.48 26.18 -2.45
N ILE A 684 8.12 25.58 -3.58
CA ILE A 684 7.10 24.54 -3.66
C ILE A 684 7.74 23.27 -4.21
N ILE A 685 7.65 22.16 -3.47
CA ILE A 685 8.07 20.83 -3.94
C ILE A 685 6.80 20.00 -4.15
N GLN A 686 6.54 19.56 -5.38
CA GLN A 686 5.50 18.57 -5.66
C GLN A 686 6.12 17.18 -5.83
N ILE A 687 5.61 16.23 -5.03
CA ILE A 687 5.92 14.80 -5.11
C ILE A 687 4.74 14.08 -5.75
N GLY A 688 5.03 13.26 -6.76
CA GLY A 688 4.01 12.61 -7.58
C GLY A 688 3.34 13.59 -8.56
N SER A 689 2.50 13.06 -9.43
CA SER A 689 1.82 13.84 -10.48
C SER A 689 0.35 14.10 -10.18
N ARG A 690 -0.13 15.21 -10.77
CA ARG A 690 -1.51 15.71 -10.75
C ARG A 690 -1.99 16.21 -9.39
N ILE A 691 -2.87 17.20 -9.48
CA ILE A 691 -3.62 17.80 -8.38
C ILE A 691 -5.09 17.84 -8.83
N THR A 692 -5.99 17.42 -7.94
CA THR A 692 -7.44 17.38 -8.11
C THR A 692 -8.05 18.74 -7.78
N GLY A 693 -7.63 19.34 -6.67
CA GLY A 693 -8.08 20.66 -6.21
C GLY A 693 -7.64 21.82 -7.11
N ARG A 694 -8.56 22.35 -7.93
CA ARG A 694 -8.31 23.52 -8.81
C ARG A 694 -7.77 24.74 -8.05
N ARG A 695 -8.22 24.98 -6.81
CA ARG A 695 -7.76 26.11 -6.00
C ARG A 695 -6.29 25.96 -5.60
N ILE A 696 -5.83 24.73 -5.35
CA ILE A 696 -4.42 24.44 -5.05
C ILE A 696 -3.55 24.75 -6.27
N SER A 697 -3.94 24.33 -7.48
CA SER A 697 -3.22 24.71 -8.71
C SER A 697 -3.15 26.23 -8.90
N GLN A 698 -4.25 26.95 -8.64
CA GLN A 698 -4.29 28.42 -8.69
C GLN A 698 -3.45 29.10 -7.61
N MET A 699 -3.25 28.47 -6.45
CA MET A 699 -2.34 28.95 -5.41
C MET A 699 -0.87 28.81 -5.85
N ILE A 700 -0.49 27.67 -6.44
CA ILE A 700 0.85 27.45 -6.99
C ILE A 700 1.12 28.46 -8.11
N GLU A 701 0.16 28.69 -9.02
CA GLU A 701 0.23 29.72 -10.07
C GLU A 701 0.48 31.13 -9.51
N ARG A 702 -0.23 31.51 -8.43
CA ARG A 702 -0.09 32.82 -7.77
C ARG A 702 1.22 33.00 -6.98
N CYS A 703 1.91 31.92 -6.63
CA CYS A 703 3.25 32.02 -6.02
C CYS A 703 4.33 32.33 -7.07
N SER A 704 4.04 32.16 -8.37
CA SER A 704 4.97 32.48 -9.44
C SER A 704 5.31 33.99 -9.49
N PRO A 705 6.60 34.37 -9.67
CA PRO A 705 7.76 33.51 -9.82
C PRO A 705 8.31 33.04 -8.47
N CYS A 706 8.21 31.73 -8.19
CA CYS A 706 8.91 31.04 -7.12
C CYS A 706 9.51 29.74 -7.66
N PRO A 707 10.61 29.23 -7.07
CA PRO A 707 11.02 27.84 -7.23
C PRO A 707 9.87 26.85 -7.08
N TYR A 708 9.45 26.26 -8.19
CA TYR A 708 8.47 25.18 -8.24
C TYR A 708 9.17 23.93 -8.81
N ILE A 709 9.41 22.98 -7.91
CA ILE A 709 10.20 21.77 -8.14
C ILE A 709 9.23 20.59 -8.21
N MET A 710 9.17 19.91 -9.36
CA MET A 710 8.38 18.67 -9.51
C MET A 710 9.30 17.46 -9.62
N VAL A 711 9.02 16.44 -8.79
CA VAL A 711 9.75 15.16 -8.76
C VAL A 711 8.83 14.05 -9.25
N ASP A 712 9.24 13.39 -10.35
CA ASP A 712 8.52 12.25 -10.92
C ASP A 712 9.47 11.40 -11.78
N THR A 713 9.15 10.13 -12.04
CA THR A 713 10.01 9.19 -12.78
C THR A 713 9.94 9.37 -14.30
N HIS A 714 8.87 9.99 -14.80
CA HIS A 714 8.63 10.21 -16.23
C HIS A 714 9.10 11.61 -16.70
N PRO A 715 9.58 11.76 -17.96
CA PRO A 715 10.06 13.04 -18.49
C PRO A 715 8.94 13.98 -19.00
N GLY A 716 7.66 13.58 -18.88
CA GLY A 716 6.54 14.30 -19.48
C GLY A 716 6.19 15.62 -18.77
N ARG A 717 5.86 16.66 -19.54
CA ARG A 717 5.52 18.01 -19.05
C ARG A 717 4.17 18.04 -18.31
N HIS A 718 4.14 17.60 -17.06
CA HIS A 718 2.98 17.67 -16.16
C HIS A 718 2.88 19.03 -15.45
N ASP A 719 2.79 20.09 -16.24
CA ASP A 719 2.60 21.45 -15.76
C ASP A 719 1.60 22.18 -16.68
N PRO A 720 0.32 22.33 -16.26
CA PRO A 720 -0.67 23.02 -17.07
C PRO A 720 -0.48 24.54 -17.08
N SER A 721 0.05 25.12 -15.99
CA SER A 721 0.19 26.57 -15.79
C SER A 721 1.50 27.14 -16.36
N GLN A 722 2.44 26.29 -16.79
CA GLN A 722 3.71 26.67 -17.44
C GLN A 722 4.66 27.48 -16.54
N ILE A 723 4.70 27.15 -15.25
CA ILE A 723 5.47 27.83 -14.19
C ILE A 723 6.46 26.93 -13.45
N MET A 724 6.54 25.63 -13.78
CA MET A 724 7.51 24.70 -13.21
C MET A 724 8.93 25.15 -13.58
N THR A 725 9.74 25.46 -12.56
CA THR A 725 11.11 25.93 -12.77
C THR A 725 12.13 24.80 -12.74
N HIS A 726 11.86 23.72 -12.00
CA HIS A 726 12.74 22.55 -11.91
C HIS A 726 11.95 21.26 -12.10
N ARG A 727 12.43 20.40 -13.01
CA ARG A 727 11.91 19.04 -13.22
C ARG A 727 12.99 18.03 -12.86
N ILE A 728 12.78 17.29 -11.77
CA ILE A 728 13.71 16.27 -11.30
C ILE A 728 13.18 14.91 -11.74
N GLN A 729 13.84 14.31 -12.73
CA GLN A 729 13.49 12.95 -13.18
C GLN A 729 14.17 11.93 -12.27
N SER A 730 13.44 11.45 -11.25
CA SER A 730 13.98 10.52 -10.25
C SER A 730 12.85 9.74 -9.55
N THR A 731 13.19 8.65 -8.87
CA THR A 731 12.27 8.02 -7.92
C THR A 731 12.14 8.88 -6.66
N ILE A 732 11.01 8.79 -5.96
CA ILE A 732 10.76 9.60 -4.76
C ILE A 732 11.74 9.18 -3.65
N SER A 733 12.09 7.89 -3.58
CA SER A 733 13.14 7.36 -2.71
C SER A 733 14.53 7.99 -2.97
N GLN A 734 15.03 8.02 -4.21
CA GLN A 734 16.33 8.62 -4.56
C GLN A 734 16.40 10.12 -4.25
N PHE A 735 15.37 10.88 -4.60
CA PHE A 735 15.28 12.31 -4.30
C PHE A 735 15.26 12.56 -2.78
N SER A 736 14.49 11.77 -2.03
CA SER A 736 14.40 11.86 -0.57
C SER A 736 15.74 11.53 0.10
N ASP A 737 16.47 10.54 -0.41
CA ASP A 737 17.79 10.15 0.11
C ASP A 737 18.81 11.28 -0.04
N CYS A 738 18.85 11.91 -1.23
CA CYS A 738 19.69 13.07 -1.49
C CYS A 738 19.36 14.23 -0.53
N LEU A 739 18.08 14.57 -0.36
CA LEU A 739 17.69 15.66 0.55
C LEU A 739 18.00 15.37 2.02
N ILE A 740 17.76 14.14 2.49
CA ILE A 740 18.02 13.74 3.89
C ILE A 740 19.52 13.76 4.21
N LYS A 741 20.38 13.40 3.25
CA LYS A 741 21.84 13.42 3.40
C LYS A 741 22.44 14.83 3.28
N CYS A 742 21.91 15.68 2.40
CA CYS A 742 22.58 16.91 1.98
C CYS A 742 21.98 18.20 2.54
N CYS A 743 20.68 18.22 2.87
CA CYS A 743 19.97 19.44 3.22
C CYS A 743 19.65 19.48 4.72
N THR A 744 20.00 20.61 5.37
CA THR A 744 19.50 20.96 6.70
C THR A 744 18.46 22.08 6.54
N PRO A 745 17.16 21.74 6.45
CA PRO A 745 16.12 22.68 6.07
C PRO A 745 15.86 23.73 7.15
N ARG A 746 15.55 24.95 6.72
CA ARG A 746 15.05 26.01 7.61
C ARG A 746 13.56 25.79 7.88
N VAL A 747 13.14 25.97 9.13
CA VAL A 747 11.76 25.73 9.58
C VAL A 747 11.21 27.00 10.22
N SER A 748 10.38 27.74 9.49
CA SER A 748 9.66 28.88 10.05
C SER A 748 8.53 28.40 10.97
N LYS A 749 8.78 28.46 12.29
CA LYS A 749 7.77 28.13 13.31
C LYS A 749 6.50 28.96 13.10
N LYS A 750 6.62 30.26 12.81
CA LYS A 750 5.46 31.15 12.57
C LYS A 750 4.62 30.68 11.38
N TRP A 751 5.25 30.34 10.25
CA TRP A 751 4.56 29.85 9.05
C TRP A 751 3.74 28.58 9.33
N ARG A 752 4.42 27.56 9.89
CA ARG A 752 3.82 26.27 10.26
C ARG A 752 2.66 26.44 11.26
N GLU A 753 2.84 27.26 12.28
CA GLU A 753 1.82 27.48 13.32
C GLU A 753 0.61 28.29 12.81
N PHE A 754 0.81 29.25 11.91
CA PHE A 754 -0.30 30.01 11.31
C PHE A 754 -1.13 29.12 10.39
N ILE A 755 -0.48 28.32 9.53
CA ILE A 755 -1.18 27.36 8.65
C ILE A 755 -1.92 26.31 9.49
N ARG A 756 -1.31 25.79 10.56
CA ARG A 756 -1.98 24.88 11.50
C ARG A 756 -3.23 25.50 12.12
N GLY A 757 -3.14 26.76 12.57
CA GLY A 757 -4.30 27.48 13.11
C GLY A 757 -5.43 27.66 12.10
N LEU A 758 -5.09 28.02 10.85
CA LEU A 758 -6.05 28.16 9.75
C LEU A 758 -6.73 26.81 9.44
N ASP A 759 -5.94 25.76 9.20
CA ASP A 759 -6.43 24.42 8.86
C ASP A 759 -7.37 23.87 9.94
N MET A 760 -7.02 24.02 11.22
CA MET A 760 -7.88 23.62 12.34
C MET A 760 -9.23 24.36 12.36
N MET A 761 -9.26 25.66 12.03
CA MET A 761 -10.52 26.43 12.03
C MET A 761 -11.40 26.04 10.84
N ALA A 762 -10.83 25.89 9.64
CA ALA A 762 -11.57 25.41 8.47
C ALA A 762 -12.05 23.96 8.66
N ALA A 763 -11.25 23.11 9.31
CA ALA A 763 -11.60 21.74 9.63
C ALA A 763 -12.75 21.69 10.63
N TRP A 764 -12.74 22.51 11.68
CA TRP A 764 -13.82 22.57 12.66
C TRP A 764 -15.14 23.01 12.01
N GLU A 765 -15.15 24.15 11.29
CA GLU A 765 -16.36 24.68 10.64
C GLU A 765 -16.98 23.66 9.66
N THR A 766 -16.16 23.10 8.78
CA THR A 766 -16.57 22.07 7.82
C THR A 766 -17.07 20.81 8.53
N SER A 767 -16.43 20.39 9.62
CA SER A 767 -16.87 19.24 10.42
C SER A 767 -18.22 19.48 11.10
N PHE A 768 -18.43 20.69 11.63
CA PHE A 768 -19.67 21.08 12.30
C PHE A 768 -20.85 21.07 11.33
N LEU A 769 -20.70 21.70 10.16
CA LEU A 769 -21.76 21.78 9.14
C LEU A 769 -22.13 20.39 8.58
N ILE A 770 -21.15 19.56 8.23
CA ILE A 770 -21.38 18.18 7.75
C ILE A 770 -22.05 17.30 8.81
N SER A 771 -21.77 17.55 10.09
CA SER A 771 -22.33 16.76 11.20
C SER A 771 -23.70 17.25 11.68
N SER A 772 -23.98 18.57 11.56
CA SER A 772 -25.24 19.20 12.00
C SER A 772 -26.37 19.11 10.98
N GLU A 773 -26.02 19.02 9.69
CA GLU A 773 -26.97 18.71 8.63
C GLU A 773 -27.70 17.38 8.93
N GLN A 774 -29.02 17.32 8.72
CA GLN A 774 -29.79 16.10 8.97
C GLN A 774 -29.83 15.18 7.74
N SER A 775 -29.90 15.78 6.55
CA SER A 775 -29.96 15.06 5.27
C SER A 775 -28.65 14.33 4.91
N LEU A 776 -28.77 13.29 4.10
CA LEU A 776 -27.62 12.57 3.57
C LEU A 776 -27.06 13.30 2.34
N THR A 777 -25.95 14.01 2.51
CA THR A 777 -25.32 14.83 1.46
C THR A 777 -24.02 14.19 0.95
N GLU A 778 -23.65 14.46 -0.31
CA GLU A 778 -22.41 13.92 -0.90
C GLU A 778 -21.14 14.25 -0.07
N PRO A 779 -20.96 15.46 0.50
CA PRO A 779 -19.86 15.74 1.44
C PRO A 779 -19.88 14.91 2.73
N TYR A 780 -21.06 14.51 3.23
CA TYR A 780 -21.16 13.59 4.36
C TYR A 780 -20.67 12.19 3.97
N VAL A 781 -21.02 11.71 2.77
CA VAL A 781 -20.54 10.44 2.25
C VAL A 781 -19.03 10.46 2.09
N ALA A 782 -18.48 11.49 1.42
CA ALA A 782 -17.03 11.68 1.24
C ALA A 782 -16.26 11.62 2.56
N ARG A 783 -16.81 12.19 3.63
CA ARG A 783 -16.21 12.13 4.96
C ARG A 783 -16.38 10.77 5.66
N LYS A 784 -17.57 10.15 5.61
CA LYS A 784 -17.82 8.85 6.29
C LYS A 784 -17.16 7.66 5.62
N LEU A 785 -16.94 7.71 4.31
CA LEU A 785 -16.12 6.74 3.60
C LEU A 785 -14.76 6.51 4.26
N PHE A 786 -14.14 7.58 4.75
CA PHE A 786 -12.77 7.54 5.23
C PHE A 786 -12.67 6.91 6.62
N GLU A 787 -13.66 7.14 7.47
CA GLU A 787 -13.82 6.45 8.76
C GLU A 787 -14.07 4.94 8.58
N ALA A 788 -14.81 4.56 7.53
CA ALA A 788 -15.20 3.17 7.31
C ALA A 788 -14.05 2.26 6.82
N ILE A 789 -13.14 2.74 5.99
CA ILE A 789 -12.13 1.89 5.31
C ILE A 789 -11.19 1.20 6.30
N ARG A 790 -11.08 -0.13 6.23
CA ARG A 790 -10.18 -0.97 7.06
C ARG A 790 -8.72 -0.97 6.57
N CYS A 791 -7.80 -1.35 7.45
CA CYS A 791 -6.42 -1.67 7.04
C CYS A 791 -6.44 -2.88 6.08
N GLY A 792 -5.50 -2.96 5.14
CA GLY A 792 -5.51 -3.96 4.06
C GLY A 792 -6.60 -3.79 3.00
N SER A 793 -7.34 -2.68 3.00
CA SER A 793 -8.28 -2.30 1.92
C SER A 793 -7.66 -1.26 0.99
N ALA A 794 -8.25 -1.08 -0.20
CA ALA A 794 -7.86 -0.03 -1.15
C ALA A 794 -9.10 0.71 -1.68
N LEU A 795 -8.90 1.93 -2.19
CA LEU A 795 -9.97 2.82 -2.64
C LEU A 795 -9.76 3.20 -4.12
N PHE A 796 -10.83 3.12 -4.91
CA PHE A 796 -10.85 3.59 -6.28
C PHE A 796 -11.85 4.74 -6.40
N PHE A 797 -11.38 5.90 -6.85
CA PHE A 797 -12.26 7.04 -7.12
C PHE A 797 -12.66 7.09 -8.59
N GLY A 798 -13.97 7.16 -8.82
CA GLY A 798 -14.54 7.63 -10.08
C GLY A 798 -14.26 9.12 -10.30
N ASN A 799 -14.40 9.54 -11.56
CA ASN A 799 -14.27 10.94 -11.94
C ASN A 799 -15.48 11.78 -11.49
N SER A 800 -15.54 13.06 -11.90
CA SER A 800 -16.60 14.01 -11.53
C SER A 800 -16.52 14.46 -10.04
N MET A 801 -17.66 14.63 -9.36
CA MET A 801 -17.74 15.07 -7.95
C MET A 801 -17.11 14.10 -6.93
N PRO A 802 -17.26 12.75 -7.01
CA PRO A 802 -16.71 11.81 -6.02
C PRO A 802 -15.26 12.05 -5.58
N VAL A 803 -14.33 12.19 -6.53
CA VAL A 803 -12.91 12.46 -6.23
C VAL A 803 -12.68 13.88 -5.68
N ARG A 804 -13.53 14.84 -6.03
CA ARG A 804 -13.43 16.24 -5.58
C ARG A 804 -13.96 16.41 -4.16
N ASP A 805 -15.05 15.77 -3.80
CA ASP A 805 -15.59 15.84 -2.43
C ASP A 805 -14.70 15.07 -1.45
N ALA A 806 -14.08 13.98 -1.91
CA ALA A 806 -13.00 13.31 -1.20
C ALA A 806 -11.78 14.23 -0.96
N ASP A 807 -11.39 15.05 -1.94
CA ASP A 807 -10.28 16.01 -1.84
C ASP A 807 -10.62 17.23 -0.97
N MET A 808 -11.86 17.72 -1.05
CA MET A 808 -12.33 18.89 -0.29
C MET A 808 -12.67 18.57 1.17
N TYR A 809 -13.53 17.56 1.39
CA TYR A 809 -14.22 17.31 2.67
C TYR A 809 -13.77 16.03 3.37
N GLY A 810 -13.09 15.16 2.63
CA GLY A 810 -12.48 13.95 3.16
C GLY A 810 -11.48 14.26 4.27
N ASN A 811 -11.65 13.58 5.41
CA ASN A 811 -10.88 13.77 6.63
C ASN A 811 -10.91 12.46 7.45
N ASN A 812 -9.79 12.05 8.05
CA ASN A 812 -9.79 10.98 9.04
C ASN A 812 -8.82 11.26 10.21
N TRP A 813 -9.35 11.14 11.43
CA TRP A 813 -8.64 11.24 12.72
C TRP A 813 -8.88 9.97 13.57
N VAL A 814 -9.08 8.80 12.94
CA VAL A 814 -9.22 7.53 13.67
C VAL A 814 -7.85 7.12 14.23
N GLN A 815 -7.79 7.18 15.56
CA GLN A 815 -6.71 6.67 16.39
C GLN A 815 -6.71 5.14 16.33
N CYS A 816 -5.59 4.50 15.96
CA CYS A 816 -5.48 3.05 16.01
C CYS A 816 -5.48 2.56 17.46
N THR A 817 -6.59 1.97 17.91
CA THR A 817 -6.77 1.43 19.28
C THR A 817 -6.13 0.05 19.50
N HIS A 818 -5.41 -0.49 18.50
CA HIS A 818 -4.71 -1.76 18.63
C HIS A 818 -3.38 -1.62 19.39
N SER A 819 -2.92 -2.72 19.99
CA SER A 819 -1.79 -2.77 20.93
C SER A 819 -0.41 -2.38 20.36
N ALA A 820 -0.35 -1.97 19.09
CA ALA A 820 0.82 -1.44 18.40
C ALA A 820 1.43 -0.19 19.09
N SER A 821 0.60 0.58 19.79
CA SER A 821 0.99 1.80 20.51
C SER A 821 2.05 1.60 21.60
N LEU A 822 2.22 0.38 22.12
CA LEU A 822 3.29 0.03 23.06
C LEU A 822 4.63 -0.33 22.38
N MET A 823 4.64 -0.56 21.06
CA MET A 823 5.82 -1.06 20.33
C MET A 823 6.42 -0.02 19.37
N LEU A 824 5.61 0.93 18.88
CA LEU A 824 5.98 1.83 17.80
C LEU A 824 6.62 3.15 18.25
N ASN A 825 7.90 3.09 18.64
CA ASN A 825 8.81 4.24 18.51
C ASN A 825 9.46 4.29 17.11
N SER A 826 8.77 3.77 16.09
CA SER A 826 9.22 3.79 14.69
C SER A 826 9.35 5.21 14.13
N GLY A 827 8.67 6.19 14.72
CA GLY A 827 8.76 7.59 14.33
C GLY A 827 8.12 7.92 12.97
N LEU A 828 7.42 6.99 12.34
CA LEU A 828 6.50 7.29 11.24
C LEU A 828 5.07 7.40 11.82
N PRO A 829 4.35 8.50 11.58
CA PRO A 829 3.16 8.81 12.36
C PRO A 829 1.91 8.05 11.92
N CYS A 830 1.88 7.51 10.69
CA CYS A 830 0.65 6.97 10.11
C CYS A 830 0.85 5.94 8.99
N HIS A 831 -0.16 5.09 8.79
CA HIS A 831 -0.35 4.27 7.59
C HIS A 831 -1.13 5.03 6.51
N SER A 832 -0.82 4.80 5.24
CA SER A 832 -1.64 5.21 4.10
C SER A 832 -2.66 4.13 3.70
N VAL A 833 -3.65 4.52 2.91
CA VAL A 833 -4.51 3.60 2.15
C VAL A 833 -4.13 3.73 0.69
N GLN A 834 -4.04 2.62 -0.05
CA GLN A 834 -3.77 2.67 -1.48
C GLN A 834 -4.98 3.26 -2.22
N VAL A 835 -4.79 4.40 -2.89
CA VAL A 835 -5.83 5.11 -3.65
C VAL A 835 -5.43 5.16 -5.12
N THR A 836 -6.38 4.92 -6.03
CA THR A 836 -6.16 5.23 -7.44
C THR A 836 -7.46 5.70 -8.13
N GLY A 837 -7.35 6.04 -9.41
CA GLY A 837 -8.44 6.45 -10.28
C GLY A 837 -7.95 6.75 -11.70
N ASN A 838 -8.88 6.85 -12.65
CA ASN A 838 -8.55 7.16 -14.05
C ASN A 838 -8.45 8.67 -14.26
N ARG A 839 -7.31 9.25 -13.87
CA ARG A 839 -7.05 10.70 -13.90
C ARG A 839 -6.09 11.12 -15.02
N GLY A 840 -5.77 10.22 -15.96
CA GLY A 840 -5.01 10.53 -17.18
C GLY A 840 -5.79 11.43 -18.12
N ALA A 841 -6.84 10.87 -18.74
CA ALA A 841 -7.83 11.60 -19.54
C ALA A 841 -9.06 12.03 -18.72
N SER A 842 -9.22 11.53 -17.48
CA SER A 842 -10.37 11.84 -16.60
C SER A 842 -11.74 11.34 -17.12
N GLY A 843 -11.75 10.30 -17.96
CA GLY A 843 -12.96 9.73 -18.55
C GLY A 843 -13.92 9.11 -17.51
N ILE A 844 -15.22 9.18 -17.78
CA ILE A 844 -16.26 8.50 -16.97
C ILE A 844 -16.45 7.03 -17.36
N ASP A 845 -15.81 6.63 -18.45
CA ASP A 845 -15.85 5.31 -19.05
C ASP A 845 -14.91 4.31 -18.34
N GLY A 846 -15.30 3.04 -18.33
CA GLY A 846 -14.44 1.96 -17.83
C GLY A 846 -14.16 1.95 -16.33
N LEU A 847 -14.82 2.79 -15.53
CA LEU A 847 -14.47 2.97 -14.11
C LEU A 847 -14.78 1.73 -13.25
N ILE A 848 -15.86 1.00 -13.54
CA ILE A 848 -16.20 -0.26 -12.86
C ILE A 848 -15.15 -1.31 -13.24
N SER A 849 -14.92 -1.49 -14.54
CA SER A 849 -13.98 -2.46 -15.10
C SER A 849 -12.54 -2.22 -14.60
N THR A 850 -12.10 -0.96 -14.57
CA THR A 850 -10.78 -0.61 -14.04
C THR A 850 -10.65 -0.91 -12.55
N ALA A 851 -11.68 -0.62 -11.75
CA ALA A 851 -11.64 -0.90 -10.32
C ALA A 851 -11.66 -2.41 -10.02
N ILE A 852 -12.35 -3.22 -10.83
CA ILE A 852 -12.31 -4.69 -10.76
C ILE A 852 -10.92 -5.21 -11.10
N GLY A 853 -10.33 -4.75 -12.20
CA GLY A 853 -8.95 -5.07 -12.57
C GLY A 853 -7.95 -4.68 -11.48
N PHE A 854 -8.12 -3.49 -10.90
CA PHE A 854 -7.30 -3.02 -9.80
C PHE A 854 -7.41 -3.92 -8.57
N ALA A 855 -8.62 -4.38 -8.21
CA ALA A 855 -8.84 -5.34 -7.13
C ALA A 855 -8.14 -6.68 -7.36
N VAL A 856 -8.10 -7.18 -8.61
CA VAL A 856 -7.30 -8.36 -8.98
C VAL A 856 -5.80 -8.08 -8.83
N GLY A 857 -5.33 -6.92 -9.33
CA GLY A 857 -3.90 -6.59 -9.35
C GLY A 857 -3.31 -6.33 -7.96
N CYS A 858 -4.03 -5.65 -7.06
CA CYS A 858 -3.55 -5.34 -5.72
C CYS A 858 -3.92 -6.40 -4.66
N ASN A 859 -4.83 -7.33 -4.99
CA ASN A 859 -5.35 -8.38 -4.10
C ASN A 859 -5.89 -7.90 -2.73
N LYS A 860 -6.43 -6.67 -2.70
CA LYS A 860 -7.07 -6.05 -1.53
C LYS A 860 -8.60 -6.01 -1.72
N ARG A 861 -9.34 -5.84 -0.63
CA ARG A 861 -10.76 -5.44 -0.73
C ARG A 861 -10.81 -4.02 -1.28
N VAL A 862 -11.51 -3.82 -2.40
CA VAL A 862 -11.63 -2.52 -3.06
C VAL A 862 -12.99 -1.92 -2.79
N LEU A 863 -13.00 -0.64 -2.42
CA LEU A 863 -14.17 0.21 -2.44
C LEU A 863 -14.07 1.12 -3.68
N LEU A 864 -15.03 1.06 -4.59
CA LEU A 864 -15.20 1.99 -5.69
C LEU A 864 -16.22 3.05 -5.27
N VAL A 865 -15.91 4.33 -5.48
CA VAL A 865 -16.83 5.44 -5.21
C VAL A 865 -17.01 6.25 -6.49
N MET A 866 -18.23 6.28 -7.03
CA MET A 866 -18.52 6.87 -8.34
C MET A 866 -19.92 7.51 -8.40
N GLY A 867 -20.19 8.30 -9.45
CA GLY A 867 -21.54 8.78 -9.75
C GLY A 867 -22.34 7.80 -10.61
N ASP A 868 -23.66 7.94 -10.58
CA ASP A 868 -24.66 7.29 -11.44
C ASP A 868 -24.34 7.30 -12.94
N VAL A 869 -24.08 8.45 -13.57
CA VAL A 869 -23.84 8.55 -15.02
C VAL A 869 -22.58 7.76 -15.39
N SER A 870 -21.56 7.74 -14.52
CA SER A 870 -20.38 6.88 -14.69
C SER A 870 -20.69 5.39 -14.53
N PHE A 871 -21.63 5.03 -13.65
CA PHE A 871 -22.06 3.64 -13.44
C PHE A 871 -22.84 3.12 -14.65
N LEU A 872 -23.73 3.95 -15.21
CA LEU A 872 -24.46 3.66 -16.44
C LEU A 872 -23.51 3.50 -17.64
N HIS A 873 -22.46 4.32 -17.73
CA HIS A 873 -21.52 4.28 -18.86
C HIS A 873 -20.69 2.97 -18.95
N ASP A 874 -20.43 2.31 -17.81
CA ASP A 874 -19.66 1.05 -17.73
C ASP A 874 -20.46 -0.10 -17.08
N THR A 875 -21.79 -0.09 -17.23
CA THR A 875 -22.66 -1.15 -16.70
C THR A 875 -22.27 -2.55 -17.22
N ASN A 876 -21.76 -2.66 -18.45
CA ASN A 876 -21.21 -3.93 -18.97
C ASN A 876 -20.06 -4.48 -18.11
N GLY A 877 -19.31 -3.63 -17.42
CA GLY A 877 -18.28 -4.01 -16.45
C GLY A 877 -18.80 -4.83 -15.26
N LEU A 878 -20.10 -4.79 -14.97
CA LEU A 878 -20.71 -5.66 -13.95
C LEU A 878 -20.63 -7.15 -14.33
N ALA A 879 -20.51 -7.48 -15.62
CA ALA A 879 -20.24 -8.85 -16.06
C ALA A 879 -18.86 -9.35 -15.58
N LEU A 880 -17.82 -8.50 -15.61
CA LEU A 880 -16.50 -8.81 -15.06
C LEU A 880 -16.55 -8.98 -13.53
N LEU A 881 -17.40 -8.23 -12.84
CA LEU A 881 -17.59 -8.36 -11.40
C LEU A 881 -18.09 -9.77 -11.06
N SER A 882 -19.09 -10.27 -11.81
CA SER A 882 -19.71 -11.58 -11.58
C SER A 882 -18.77 -12.78 -11.76
N GLN A 883 -17.69 -12.66 -12.55
CA GLN A 883 -16.73 -13.74 -12.82
C GLN A 883 -15.74 -13.99 -11.66
N ARG A 884 -16.19 -13.83 -10.41
CA ARG A 884 -15.36 -13.71 -9.21
C ARG A 884 -14.46 -14.93 -8.99
N THR A 885 -13.25 -14.84 -9.55
CA THR A 885 -12.19 -15.84 -9.45
C THR A 885 -10.91 -15.08 -9.11
N ARG A 886 -10.25 -15.43 -8.00
CA ARG A 886 -8.94 -14.88 -7.57
C ARG A 886 -8.90 -13.41 -7.07
N ARG A 887 -10.04 -12.77 -6.76
CA ARG A 887 -10.06 -11.47 -6.06
C ARG A 887 -10.92 -11.50 -4.79
N LYS A 888 -10.58 -10.64 -3.83
CA LYS A 888 -11.41 -10.35 -2.65
C LYS A 888 -12.70 -9.60 -3.06
N PRO A 889 -13.75 -9.63 -2.22
CA PRO A 889 -14.98 -8.87 -2.49
C PRO A 889 -14.72 -7.38 -2.68
N MET A 890 -15.59 -6.79 -3.48
CA MET A 890 -15.55 -5.38 -3.86
C MET A 890 -16.90 -4.73 -3.57
N VAL A 891 -16.85 -3.48 -3.11
CA VAL A 891 -18.04 -2.66 -2.87
C VAL A 891 -18.05 -1.52 -3.88
N ILE A 892 -19.17 -1.30 -4.54
CA ILE A 892 -19.39 -0.18 -5.47
C ILE A 892 -20.38 0.77 -4.80
N LEU A 893 -19.90 1.89 -4.28
CA LEU A 893 -20.73 2.98 -3.80
C LEU A 893 -21.07 3.91 -4.98
N VAL A 894 -22.34 3.98 -5.33
CA VAL A 894 -22.86 4.88 -6.38
C VAL A 894 -23.58 6.05 -5.72
N LEU A 895 -23.11 7.27 -5.95
CA LEU A 895 -23.83 8.49 -5.64
C LEU A 895 -24.84 8.72 -6.76
N ASN A 896 -26.12 8.42 -6.51
CA ASN A 896 -27.20 8.62 -7.47
C ASN A 896 -27.92 9.94 -7.15
N ASN A 897 -27.59 10.97 -7.93
CA ASN A 897 -28.23 12.28 -7.89
C ASN A 897 -29.04 12.54 -9.18
N HIS A 898 -29.29 11.47 -9.94
CA HIS A 898 -30.02 11.41 -11.21
C HIS A 898 -29.43 12.26 -12.34
N GLY A 899 -28.10 12.45 -12.37
CA GLY A 899 -27.40 13.11 -13.47
C GLY A 899 -25.97 13.63 -13.21
N GLY A 900 -25.43 14.38 -14.17
CA GLY A 900 -24.11 14.99 -14.12
C GLY A 900 -23.99 16.17 -13.15
N ALA A 901 -24.14 15.95 -11.84
CA ALA A 901 -24.17 17.01 -10.83
C ALA A 901 -22.98 17.98 -10.85
N ILE A 902 -21.80 17.60 -11.36
CA ILE A 902 -20.64 18.50 -11.51
C ILE A 902 -20.95 19.78 -12.29
N PHE A 903 -21.83 19.73 -13.30
CA PHE A 903 -22.17 20.90 -14.10
C PHE A 903 -22.91 21.97 -13.29
N SER A 904 -23.56 21.59 -12.17
CA SER A 904 -24.22 22.51 -11.24
C SER A 904 -23.24 23.38 -10.44
N GLN A 905 -21.98 22.93 -10.31
CA GLN A 905 -20.89 23.66 -9.66
C GLN A 905 -20.11 24.55 -10.66
N LEU A 906 -20.47 24.53 -11.95
CA LEU A 906 -19.84 25.35 -12.99
C LEU A 906 -20.66 26.62 -13.26
N PRO A 907 -20.03 27.73 -13.69
CA PRO A 907 -20.72 29.00 -13.93
C PRO A 907 -21.92 28.93 -14.88
N VAL A 908 -21.92 27.96 -15.80
CA VAL A 908 -22.98 27.73 -16.79
C VAL A 908 -24.35 27.47 -16.16
N ALA A 909 -24.39 26.85 -14.98
CA ALA A 909 -25.64 26.56 -14.26
C ALA A 909 -26.37 27.82 -13.77
N ASN A 910 -25.66 28.95 -13.61
CA ASN A 910 -26.25 30.22 -13.22
C ASN A 910 -26.82 31.02 -14.41
N THR A 911 -26.61 30.54 -15.64
CA THR A 911 -26.87 31.32 -16.87
C THR A 911 -27.79 30.63 -17.89
N LEU A 912 -28.00 29.32 -17.79
CA LEU A 912 -28.84 28.55 -18.72
C LEU A 912 -30.18 28.16 -18.09
N ASP A 913 -31.19 28.02 -18.95
CA ASP A 913 -32.48 27.46 -18.56
C ASP A 913 -32.36 26.02 -18.08
N ARG A 914 -33.17 25.66 -17.08
CA ARG A 914 -33.11 24.34 -16.43
C ARG A 914 -33.35 23.18 -17.41
N SER A 915 -34.23 23.35 -18.40
CA SER A 915 -34.46 22.33 -19.44
C SER A 915 -33.22 21.99 -20.27
N ILE A 916 -32.39 23.00 -20.57
CA ILE A 916 -31.12 22.81 -21.30
C ILE A 916 -30.11 22.09 -20.40
N LEU A 917 -30.04 22.47 -19.11
CA LEU A 917 -29.18 21.81 -18.13
C LEU A 917 -29.56 20.34 -17.94
N ASP A 918 -30.84 20.04 -17.68
CA ASP A 918 -31.33 18.67 -17.50
C ASP A 918 -31.07 17.81 -18.76
N GLN A 919 -31.34 18.34 -19.96
CA GLN A 919 -31.21 17.57 -21.20
C GLN A 919 -29.76 17.33 -21.64
N PHE A 920 -28.89 18.36 -21.59
CA PHE A 920 -27.58 18.33 -22.27
C PHE A 920 -26.36 18.36 -21.33
N PHE A 921 -26.54 18.68 -20.04
CA PHE A 921 -25.44 18.76 -19.07
C PHE A 921 -25.61 17.73 -17.96
N TYR A 922 -26.70 17.79 -17.21
CA TYR A 922 -27.02 16.77 -16.21
C TYR A 922 -27.41 15.44 -16.87
N THR A 923 -27.92 15.47 -18.11
CA THR A 923 -28.40 14.26 -18.83
C THR A 923 -29.35 13.45 -17.94
N SER A 924 -30.31 14.15 -17.33
CA SER A 924 -31.09 13.66 -16.21
C SER A 924 -31.88 12.40 -16.56
N HIS A 925 -31.84 11.41 -15.67
CA HIS A 925 -32.31 10.06 -15.96
C HIS A 925 -33.15 9.46 -14.84
N ASN A 926 -33.90 8.41 -15.15
CA ASN A 926 -34.68 7.63 -14.18
C ASN A 926 -34.39 6.12 -14.34
N VAL A 927 -33.10 5.76 -14.48
CA VAL A 927 -32.67 4.37 -14.68
C VAL A 927 -32.53 3.68 -13.32
N SER A 928 -33.18 2.54 -13.15
CA SER A 928 -33.10 1.77 -11.90
C SER A 928 -31.80 0.98 -11.80
N ILE A 929 -30.85 1.50 -11.01
CA ILE A 929 -29.59 0.80 -10.67
C ILE A 929 -29.88 -0.56 -10.04
N ARG A 930 -30.87 -0.66 -9.14
CA ARG A 930 -31.36 -1.94 -8.59
C ARG A 930 -31.63 -2.99 -9.66
N ASN A 931 -32.35 -2.64 -10.73
CA ASN A 931 -32.70 -3.59 -11.78
C ASN A 931 -31.49 -3.97 -12.65
N LEU A 932 -30.51 -3.08 -12.84
CA LEU A 932 -29.22 -3.41 -13.46
C LEU A 932 -28.43 -4.40 -12.59
N CYS A 933 -28.35 -4.17 -11.27
CA CYS A 933 -27.72 -5.11 -10.34
C CYS A 933 -28.40 -6.49 -10.37
N LEU A 934 -29.73 -6.53 -10.38
CA LEU A 934 -30.50 -7.78 -10.50
C LEU A 934 -30.21 -8.52 -11.81
N ALA A 935 -30.11 -7.81 -12.94
CA ALA A 935 -29.77 -8.41 -14.24
C ALA A 935 -28.37 -9.07 -14.26
N HIS A 936 -27.43 -8.59 -13.42
CA HIS A 936 -26.10 -9.16 -13.23
C HIS A 936 -25.97 -10.07 -12.00
N GLY A 937 -27.07 -10.35 -11.27
CA GLY A 937 -27.06 -11.21 -10.08
C GLY A 937 -26.33 -10.62 -8.86
N LEU A 938 -26.18 -9.30 -8.78
CA LEU A 938 -25.39 -8.60 -7.76
C LEU A 938 -26.25 -8.15 -6.57
N LYS A 939 -25.68 -8.20 -5.36
CA LYS A 939 -26.30 -7.62 -4.17
C LYS A 939 -26.41 -6.10 -4.33
N HIS A 940 -27.60 -5.57 -4.06
CA HIS A 940 -27.90 -4.14 -4.10
C HIS A 940 -28.46 -3.70 -2.74
N ILE A 941 -28.00 -2.54 -2.26
CA ILE A 941 -28.49 -1.87 -1.06
C ILE A 941 -28.76 -0.41 -1.44
N GLN A 942 -29.99 0.06 -1.31
CA GLN A 942 -30.31 1.49 -1.40
C GLN A 942 -30.18 2.14 -0.02
N VAL A 943 -29.63 3.35 0.01
CA VAL A 943 -29.33 4.11 1.23
C VAL A 943 -29.90 5.52 1.07
N GLN A 944 -30.75 5.92 2.01
CA GLN A 944 -31.38 7.24 2.07
C GLN A 944 -31.02 8.00 3.37
N THR A 945 -30.59 7.31 4.42
CA THR A 945 -30.23 7.93 5.71
C THR A 945 -28.75 7.78 6.09
N LYS A 946 -28.26 8.71 6.91
CA LYS A 946 -26.90 8.67 7.48
C LYS A 946 -26.60 7.39 8.26
N MET A 947 -27.62 6.75 8.84
CA MET A 947 -27.49 5.50 9.61
C MET A 947 -27.41 4.29 8.68
N GLU A 948 -28.26 4.23 7.65
CA GLU A 948 -28.17 3.20 6.59
C GLU A 948 -26.82 3.23 5.88
N LEU A 949 -26.23 4.41 5.63
CA LEU A 949 -24.88 4.49 5.04
C LEU A 949 -23.84 3.82 5.93
N GLN A 950 -23.87 4.09 7.24
CA GLN A 950 -22.92 3.51 8.19
C GLN A 950 -23.08 1.99 8.30
N ASP A 951 -24.33 1.50 8.36
CA ASP A 951 -24.62 0.07 8.41
C ASP A 951 -24.23 -0.64 7.09
N ALA A 952 -24.55 -0.05 5.94
CA ALA A 952 -24.17 -0.58 4.64
C ALA A 952 -22.64 -0.67 4.48
N LEU A 953 -21.90 0.41 4.82
CA LEU A 953 -20.43 0.43 4.75
C LEU A 953 -19.78 -0.53 5.77
N PHE A 954 -20.39 -0.73 6.95
CA PHE A 954 -19.90 -1.68 7.94
C PHE A 954 -20.15 -3.14 7.50
N THR A 955 -21.38 -3.44 7.08
CA THR A 955 -21.82 -4.78 6.69
C THR A 955 -21.11 -5.25 5.42
N SER A 956 -21.02 -4.41 4.38
CA SER A 956 -20.37 -4.76 3.11
C SER A 956 -18.86 -5.04 3.24
N GLN A 957 -18.22 -4.59 4.33
CA GLN A 957 -16.82 -4.90 4.63
C GLN A 957 -16.62 -6.19 5.44
N ASN A 958 -17.67 -6.69 6.10
CA ASN A 958 -17.66 -7.95 6.85
C ASN A 958 -18.08 -9.13 5.98
N GLU A 959 -19.01 -8.91 5.05
CA GLU A 959 -19.53 -9.95 4.17
C GLU A 959 -18.50 -10.39 3.13
N ASP A 960 -18.64 -11.62 2.64
CA ASP A 960 -17.83 -12.15 1.55
C ASP A 960 -18.58 -12.20 0.22
N VAL A 961 -19.26 -11.09 -0.13
CA VAL A 961 -19.99 -10.92 -1.40
C VAL A 961 -19.70 -9.55 -2.01
N ASP A 962 -19.77 -9.46 -3.34
CA ASP A 962 -19.74 -8.16 -4.02
C ASP A 962 -21.07 -7.43 -3.83
N CYS A 963 -21.00 -6.12 -3.61
CA CYS A 963 -22.17 -5.32 -3.27
C CYS A 963 -22.16 -3.96 -3.96
N VAL A 964 -23.30 -3.57 -4.55
CA VAL A 964 -23.56 -2.20 -4.98
C VAL A 964 -24.36 -1.50 -3.88
N VAL A 965 -23.85 -0.37 -3.38
CA VAL A 965 -24.51 0.49 -2.40
C VAL A 965 -24.88 1.78 -3.13
N GLU A 966 -26.17 1.98 -3.38
CA GLU A 966 -26.72 3.16 -4.04
C GLU A 966 -27.11 4.19 -2.98
N VAL A 967 -26.49 5.36 -3.00
CA VAL A 967 -26.83 6.49 -2.14
C VAL A 967 -27.70 7.45 -2.91
N GLU A 968 -28.94 7.61 -2.46
CA GLU A 968 -29.88 8.58 -2.99
C GLU A 968 -29.43 10.01 -2.65
N SER A 969 -29.42 10.91 -3.63
CA SER A 969 -29.10 12.32 -3.44
C SER A 969 -29.77 13.21 -4.49
N GLY A 970 -29.55 14.51 -4.44
CA GLY A 970 -30.19 15.48 -5.34
C GLY A 970 -29.27 16.63 -5.71
N ILE A 971 -29.25 16.98 -7.00
CA ILE A 971 -28.38 18.04 -7.55
C ILE A 971 -28.58 19.36 -6.78
N ASP A 972 -29.82 19.85 -6.69
CA ASP A 972 -30.11 21.17 -6.12
C ASP A 972 -29.81 21.24 -4.61
N THR A 973 -30.16 20.20 -3.86
CA THR A 973 -29.81 20.07 -2.43
C THR A 973 -28.30 20.04 -2.22
N ASN A 974 -27.55 19.35 -3.07
CA ASN A 974 -26.09 19.33 -2.99
C ASN A 974 -25.49 20.69 -3.39
N VAL A 975 -26.03 21.41 -4.38
CA VAL A 975 -25.59 22.78 -4.73
C VAL A 975 -25.71 23.72 -3.54
N GLU A 976 -26.88 23.75 -2.89
CA GLU A 976 -27.13 24.59 -1.73
C GLU A 976 -26.17 24.24 -0.58
N PHE A 977 -26.06 22.96 -0.24
CA PHE A 977 -25.19 22.53 0.85
C PHE A 977 -23.70 22.84 0.61
N HIS A 978 -23.21 22.60 -0.62
CA HIS A 978 -21.86 23.01 -1.02
C HIS A 978 -21.66 24.54 -0.97
N SER A 979 -22.69 25.32 -1.31
CA SER A 979 -22.65 26.78 -1.20
C SER A 979 -22.53 27.24 0.24
N ASN A 980 -23.29 26.62 1.15
CA ASN A 980 -23.23 26.88 2.58
C ASN A 980 -21.84 26.54 3.14
N LEU A 981 -21.32 25.33 2.89
CA LEU A 981 -19.95 24.94 3.28
C LEU A 981 -18.91 25.97 2.82
N ARG A 982 -18.94 26.38 1.55
CA ARG A 982 -18.01 27.40 1.03
C ARG A 982 -18.13 28.74 1.75
N ASN A 983 -19.36 29.20 2.01
CA ASN A 983 -19.59 30.52 2.61
C ASN A 983 -19.14 30.59 4.07
N PHE A 984 -19.48 29.58 4.87
CA PHE A 984 -19.11 29.52 6.28
C PHE A 984 -17.61 29.25 6.46
N THR A 985 -17.04 28.26 5.76
CA THR A 985 -15.60 27.98 5.87
C THR A 985 -14.73 29.14 5.37
N ARG A 986 -15.19 29.90 4.37
CA ARG A 986 -14.54 31.18 3.99
C ARG A 986 -14.56 32.19 5.14
N GLN A 987 -15.71 32.40 5.77
CA GLN A 987 -15.82 33.34 6.91
C GLN A 987 -14.93 32.91 8.09
N ALA A 988 -14.95 31.63 8.46
CA ALA A 988 -14.07 31.08 9.49
C ALA A 988 -12.58 31.33 9.15
N SER A 989 -12.18 31.14 7.89
CA SER A 989 -10.82 31.40 7.41
C SER A 989 -10.44 32.88 7.49
N ASP A 990 -11.34 33.78 7.06
CA ASP A 990 -11.15 35.24 7.14
C ASP A 990 -10.99 35.71 8.60
N HIS A 991 -11.82 35.20 9.52
CA HIS A 991 -11.75 35.49 10.95
C HIS A 991 -10.48 34.94 11.60
N ALA A 992 -10.12 33.70 11.31
CA ALA A 992 -8.92 33.05 11.83
C ALA A 992 -7.64 33.81 11.41
N LEU A 993 -7.51 34.15 10.12
CA LEU A 993 -6.37 34.92 9.63
C LEU A 993 -6.28 36.30 10.29
N ASN A 994 -7.40 37.00 10.43
CA ASN A 994 -7.47 38.31 11.09
C ASN A 994 -6.97 38.25 12.55
N ILE A 995 -7.35 37.21 13.30
CA ILE A 995 -6.88 36.97 14.67
C ILE A 995 -5.37 36.67 14.67
N LEU A 996 -4.90 35.73 13.84
CA LEU A 996 -3.49 35.35 13.75
C LEU A 996 -2.59 36.53 13.35
N SER A 997 -3.00 37.33 12.36
CA SER A 997 -2.27 38.54 11.96
C SER A 997 -2.14 39.55 13.09
N LYS A 998 -3.20 39.78 13.88
CA LYS A 998 -3.17 40.66 15.06
C LYS A 998 -2.20 40.17 16.15
N LEU A 999 -2.16 38.85 16.40
CA LEU A 999 -1.20 38.26 17.34
C LEU A 999 0.27 38.52 16.91
N SER A 1000 0.53 38.65 15.61
CA SER A 1000 1.87 38.98 15.11
C SER A 1000 2.24 40.47 15.17
N ALA A 1001 1.27 41.38 15.17
CA ALA A 1001 1.52 42.81 15.21
C ALA A 1001 1.84 43.33 16.63
N ALA A 1002 1.54 42.56 17.67
CA ALA A 1002 1.69 42.97 19.07
C ALA A 1002 3.13 42.82 19.62
N ASN A 1003 4.05 42.15 18.92
CA ASN A 1003 5.31 41.68 19.50
C ASN A 1003 6.53 41.98 18.63
N SER A 1004 7.31 42.99 19.03
CA SER A 1004 8.68 43.26 18.52
C SER A 1004 9.76 42.93 19.56
N THR A 1005 9.44 42.16 20.61
CA THR A 1005 10.36 41.85 21.72
C THR A 1005 10.41 40.36 22.05
N SER A 1006 11.60 39.77 21.85
CA SER A 1006 12.14 38.50 22.38
C SER A 1006 11.27 37.22 22.36
N ASP A 1007 11.76 36.19 21.66
CA ASP A 1007 11.29 34.80 21.71
C ASP A 1007 11.37 34.20 23.14
N THR A 1008 10.33 34.44 23.93
CA THR A 1008 10.05 33.75 25.19
C THR A 1008 8.58 33.31 25.21
N ASP A 1009 8.29 32.18 25.84
CA ASP A 1009 7.03 31.45 25.63
C ASP A 1009 5.77 32.31 25.78
N MET A 1010 5.02 32.42 24.68
CA MET A 1010 3.81 33.23 24.56
C MET A 1010 2.64 32.60 25.33
N LEU A 1011 2.66 32.75 26.66
CA LEU A 1011 1.56 32.40 27.56
C LEU A 1011 0.42 33.42 27.44
N TYR A 1012 -0.35 33.33 26.35
CA TYR A 1012 -1.58 34.10 26.19
C TYR A 1012 -2.62 33.69 27.24
N LYS A 1013 -2.84 34.55 28.24
CA LYS A 1013 -3.94 34.36 29.20
C LYS A 1013 -5.27 34.72 28.53
N ILE A 1014 -6.13 33.73 28.31
CA ILE A 1014 -7.53 33.96 27.91
C ILE A 1014 -8.18 34.86 28.97
N SER A 1015 -8.50 36.10 28.60
CA SER A 1015 -9.04 37.11 29.50
C SER A 1015 -10.56 37.00 29.68
N LYS A 1016 -11.24 36.51 28.64
CA LYS A 1016 -12.67 36.24 28.58
C LYS A 1016 -12.91 35.16 27.54
N MET A 1017 -13.80 34.22 27.84
CA MET A 1017 -14.38 33.30 26.87
C MET A 1017 -15.88 33.56 26.87
N GLU A 1018 -16.44 33.96 25.74
CA GLU A 1018 -17.89 34.00 25.54
C GLU A 1018 -18.30 32.70 24.86
N TYR A 1019 -19.35 32.07 25.38
CA TYR A 1019 -19.94 30.87 24.81
C TYR A 1019 -21.45 31.03 24.74
N SER A 1020 -22.08 30.26 23.85
CA SER A 1020 -23.51 30.27 23.58
C SER A 1020 -24.08 28.88 23.85
N LEU A 1021 -25.06 28.76 24.75
CA LEU A 1021 -25.80 27.52 24.89
C LEU A 1021 -26.68 27.34 23.65
N TYR A 1022 -26.46 26.29 22.87
CA TYR A 1022 -27.37 25.86 21.81
C TYR A 1022 -28.22 24.69 22.30
N ARG A 1023 -29.47 24.63 21.82
CA ARG A 1023 -30.45 23.61 22.18
C ARG A 1023 -31.06 23.05 20.91
N VAL A 1024 -30.81 21.78 20.62
CA VAL A 1024 -31.42 21.05 19.49
C VAL A 1024 -32.54 20.17 20.02
N GLN A 1025 -33.75 20.35 19.51
CA GLN A 1025 -34.86 19.46 19.84
C GLN A 1025 -34.65 18.10 19.15
N LEU A 1026 -34.79 17.02 19.92
CA LEU A 1026 -34.62 15.65 19.45
C LEU A 1026 -35.97 15.09 18.99
N ASN A 1027 -36.01 14.60 17.76
CA ASN A 1027 -37.21 13.97 17.17
C ASN A 1027 -37.59 12.63 17.83
N ALA A 1028 -36.70 12.05 18.64
CA ALA A 1028 -36.94 10.84 19.43
C ALA A 1028 -36.20 10.92 20.78
N PRO A 1029 -36.70 10.27 21.85
CA PRO A 1029 -36.02 10.24 23.14
C PRO A 1029 -34.69 9.45 23.06
N PRO A 1030 -33.66 9.82 23.84
CA PRO A 1030 -32.42 9.06 23.89
C PRO A 1030 -32.63 7.65 24.44
N THR A 1031 -31.93 6.66 23.89
CA THR A 1031 -32.05 5.22 24.20
C THR A 1031 -31.73 4.84 25.66
N SER A 1032 -31.21 5.78 26.46
CA SER A 1032 -30.89 5.64 27.88
C SER A 1032 -31.90 6.29 28.83
N ALA A 1033 -32.99 6.90 28.33
CA ALA A 1033 -33.98 7.57 29.17
C ALA A 1033 -34.81 6.58 30.01
N SER A 1034 -34.85 6.78 31.33
CA SER A 1034 -35.76 6.04 32.21
C SER A 1034 -37.21 6.47 31.99
N ARG A 1035 -38.13 5.52 32.17
CA ARG A 1035 -39.53 5.57 31.67
C ARG A 1035 -40.48 6.53 32.42
N SER A 1036 -39.97 7.59 33.06
CA SER A 1036 -40.66 8.33 34.13
C SER A 1036 -40.78 9.86 33.97
N SER A 1037 -40.45 10.44 32.81
CA SER A 1037 -40.62 11.89 32.56
C SER A 1037 -41.66 12.19 31.46
N ASN A 1038 -42.83 12.70 31.88
CA ASN A 1038 -43.91 13.17 31.01
C ASN A 1038 -43.60 14.53 30.32
N ASN A 1039 -42.37 14.76 29.86
CA ASN A 1039 -41.99 15.97 29.11
C ASN A 1039 -41.78 15.63 27.64
N THR A 1040 -42.71 16.06 26.79
CA THR A 1040 -42.79 15.77 25.34
C THR A 1040 -41.76 16.50 24.46
N THR A 1041 -40.74 17.11 25.04
CA THR A 1041 -39.64 17.78 24.32
C THR A 1041 -38.28 17.33 24.87
N SER A 1042 -37.73 16.27 24.29
CA SER A 1042 -36.33 15.91 24.53
C SER A 1042 -35.43 16.92 23.80
N ASN A 1043 -34.45 17.51 24.48
CA ASN A 1043 -33.51 18.44 23.88
C ASN A 1043 -32.07 17.98 24.14
N ARG A 1044 -31.20 18.10 23.14
CA ARG A 1044 -29.75 18.01 23.32
C ARG A 1044 -29.20 19.41 23.43
N GLU A 1045 -28.53 19.68 24.54
CA GLU A 1045 -27.87 20.96 24.81
C GLU A 1045 -26.36 20.82 24.63
N GLY A 1046 -25.73 21.93 24.23
CA GLY A 1046 -24.28 22.05 24.14
C GLY A 1046 -23.87 23.51 24.13
N PHE A 1047 -22.55 23.75 24.15
CA PHE A 1047 -21.99 25.09 24.09
C PHE A 1047 -21.23 25.27 22.77
N VAL A 1048 -21.40 26.43 22.15
CA VAL A 1048 -20.53 26.98 21.08
C VAL A 1048 -19.64 28.05 21.70
#